data_AF-A0AAW4YE65-F1
#
_entry.id   AF-A0AAW4YE65-F1
#
_cell.length_a   1.000
_cell.length_b   1.000
_cell.length_c   1.000
_cell.angle_alpha   90.00
_cell.angle_beta   90.00
_cell.angle_gamma   90.00
#
_symmetry.space_group_name_H-M   'P 1'
#
loop_
_entity.id
_entity.type
_entity.pdbx_description
1 polymer ?
#
loop_
_entity_poly.entity_id
_entity_poly.type
_entity_poly.pdbx_seq_one_letter_code
_entity_poly.pdbx_strand_id
1 'polypeptide(L)'
;KSALNGDARLNEAKNTAKQQLATMSHLTDAQKSNLTSQIESGTTVSGVQGIQANAGTLNEAMNQLRQSIASKDATKSSEDYQDANADLQNAYNRAVSDAEGIISATNNPEMNPDTINQKASQVNSAKSALNGDEKLAAAKQTAKTEIGRLSDLNNAQQTSANAEVDQAPNLAAVTAAKNKATSLNTAMGNLKHALAEKDTTKRSVNYTDADHPKQQAYDTAVTQAEGITNANGSNADEAQVQTALNQLNQAKNNLNGDNKVAKAKEAAKRALASYSNLNNAQSTAATSQIDNATTVAGVTAAQNTANELNTAMGQLQNGINDQNTVKQQVNFTDADQGKKDAYTNAVTNAQGILDKAHGQNMTKAQVEAALNQVTNAKNALNGDANVRQAKSDAKANLGTLTHLNNAQKQDLTSQIEDATTVNGVNGVKTKAQDLDGAMQRLQSAIANKDQTKANENYIDADPTKKTAFDNAITQAESYLNKDHGANKDKQAVEQTIQSVTSTENALNGDANLQRAKTEATQAIDNLTHLNTPQKTALKQQVNAAQRVSGVTDLKNSATSLNSAMDQLKQAIADHDTIVAGGNYTNASPDKQGAYTDAYNAAKNIVNGSPNVITNAADVTAATQRVNNAETGLNGDTNLATAKQQAKDALRQMTHLSDAQKQSITGQIDSATQVTGVQSVKDNATNLDNAMNQLRNSIANKDEVKASQPYVDADRDKQNAYNTAVTSAENIINATSQPTLDPSAVTQAANQVSTNKTALNGAQNLENKKQETTANINQLSHLNNAQKQDLNTQVTNAPNINTVNQVKTKAEQLDQAMERLINGIQDKDQVKQSVNFTDADPEKQTAYNNAVTAAENIINQANGTNANQSQVEAALSTVTTTKQALNGDRKVTDAKNNANQTLSTLDNLNNAQKGAVTGNINQAHTVAEVTQAIQTAQELNTAMGNLKDSLNDKDTTLGSQNFADADPEKKNAYNEAIRNAEKILNKSTGTNVPKDQVEAAMNQVNTTKAALNGSQNLEKA
;
A
#
# COMPACT_ATOMS: atom_id res chain seq x y z
N LYS A 1 -10.43 207.74 173.83
CA LYS A 1 -10.89 207.30 175.17
C LYS A 1 -12.12 206.41 174.96
N SER A 2 -12.12 205.19 175.55
CA SER A 2 -13.27 204.31 175.91
C SER A 2 -13.82 203.20 174.96
N ALA A 3 -13.53 201.92 175.33
CA ALA A 3 -14.31 200.65 175.48
C ALA A 3 -14.95 199.76 174.34
N LEU A 4 -14.47 198.49 174.26
CA LEU A 4 -14.99 197.10 173.94
C LEU A 4 -16.22 196.76 173.02
N ASN A 5 -16.09 195.75 172.10
CA ASN A 5 -17.08 194.66 171.76
C ASN A 5 -16.50 193.50 170.87
N GLY A 6 -16.76 192.20 171.15
CA GLY A 6 -16.11 190.98 170.60
C GLY A 6 -16.94 190.00 169.75
N ASP A 7 -18.25 190.20 169.60
CA ASP A 7 -19.15 189.25 168.91
C ASP A 7 -19.02 189.21 167.37
N ALA A 8 -18.36 190.19 166.75
CA ALA A 8 -18.28 190.28 165.29
C ALA A 8 -17.32 189.25 164.64
N ARG A 9 -16.20 188.91 165.28
CA ARG A 9 -15.13 188.08 164.67
C ARG A 9 -15.47 186.58 164.60
N LEU A 10 -16.29 186.08 165.54
CA LEU A 10 -16.70 184.67 165.54
C LEU A 10 -17.70 184.37 164.41
N ASN A 11 -18.63 185.30 164.14
CA ASN A 11 -19.61 185.15 163.06
C ASN A 11 -18.95 185.19 161.68
N GLU A 12 -17.89 185.99 161.51
CA GLU A 12 -17.11 186.02 160.28
C GLU A 12 -16.44 184.67 160.01
N ALA A 13 -15.79 184.07 161.02
CA ALA A 13 -15.16 182.76 160.90
C ALA A 13 -16.15 181.62 160.56
N LYS A 14 -17.34 181.62 161.16
CA LYS A 14 -18.41 180.66 160.84
C LYS A 14 -18.87 180.76 159.39
N ASN A 15 -19.02 181.97 158.87
CA ASN A 15 -19.44 182.17 157.48
C ASN A 15 -18.37 181.72 156.48
N THR A 16 -17.10 181.99 156.76
CA THR A 16 -15.99 181.53 155.89
C THR A 16 -15.91 180.00 155.82
N ALA A 17 -15.98 179.30 156.96
CA ALA A 17 -15.91 177.85 156.99
C ALA A 17 -17.10 177.19 156.27
N LYS A 18 -18.33 177.75 156.38
CA LYS A 18 -19.49 177.29 155.62
C LYS A 18 -19.31 177.49 154.11
N GLN A 19 -18.76 178.62 153.69
CA GLN A 19 -18.46 178.87 152.27
C GLN A 19 -17.45 177.86 151.72
N GLN A 20 -16.38 177.56 152.46
CA GLN A 20 -15.39 176.56 152.02
C GLN A 20 -15.96 175.15 152.01
N LEU A 21 -16.78 174.77 153.00
CA LEU A 21 -17.45 173.48 153.01
C LEU A 21 -18.41 173.30 151.82
N ALA A 22 -19.08 174.37 151.38
CA ALA A 22 -19.94 174.34 150.19
C ALA A 22 -19.14 174.04 148.91
N THR A 23 -17.88 174.48 148.83
CA THR A 23 -17.00 174.25 147.67
C THR A 23 -16.37 172.84 147.61
N MET A 24 -16.50 172.02 148.66
CA MET A 24 -15.97 170.66 148.67
C MET A 24 -16.89 169.71 147.90
N SER A 25 -16.47 169.23 146.72
CA SER A 25 -17.34 168.53 145.75
C SER A 25 -17.50 167.02 145.94
N HIS A 26 -16.63 166.38 146.73
CA HIS A 26 -16.58 164.91 146.87
C HIS A 26 -17.25 164.41 148.16
N LEU A 27 -17.39 165.28 149.15
CA LEU A 27 -18.22 165.04 150.32
C LEU A 27 -19.67 164.80 149.90
N THR A 28 -20.34 163.85 150.55
CA THR A 28 -21.78 163.68 150.42
C THR A 28 -22.52 164.83 151.08
N ASP A 29 -23.78 165.05 150.70
CA ASP A 29 -24.62 166.07 151.33
C ASP A 29 -24.79 165.82 152.84
N ALA A 30 -24.83 164.55 153.25
CA ALA A 30 -24.86 164.17 154.65
C ALA A 30 -23.56 164.56 155.38
N GLN A 31 -22.38 164.33 154.77
CA GLN A 31 -21.09 164.74 155.34
C GLN A 31 -21.00 166.27 155.45
N LYS A 32 -21.45 166.99 154.42
CA LYS A 32 -21.55 168.46 154.44
C LYS A 32 -22.50 168.96 155.51
N SER A 33 -23.66 168.34 155.67
CA SER A 33 -24.62 168.72 156.71
C SER A 33 -24.02 168.55 158.11
N ASN A 34 -23.36 167.40 158.35
CA ASN A 34 -22.68 167.12 159.62
C ASN A 34 -21.60 168.18 159.93
N LEU A 35 -20.74 168.48 158.95
CA LEU A 35 -19.69 169.50 159.10
C LEU A 35 -20.28 170.91 159.25
N THR A 36 -21.41 171.22 158.62
CA THR A 36 -22.12 172.51 158.78
C THR A 36 -22.61 172.69 160.20
N SER A 37 -23.24 171.66 160.79
CA SER A 37 -23.65 171.68 162.20
C SER A 37 -22.45 171.82 163.15
N GLN A 38 -21.33 171.16 162.85
CA GLN A 38 -20.10 171.34 163.61
C GLN A 38 -19.60 172.80 163.53
N ILE A 39 -19.63 173.43 162.35
CA ILE A 39 -19.24 174.84 162.17
C ILE A 39 -20.16 175.79 162.95
N GLU A 40 -21.48 175.58 162.90
CA GLU A 40 -22.47 176.42 163.59
C GLU A 40 -22.34 176.40 165.11
N SER A 41 -22.00 175.23 165.67
CA SER A 41 -21.80 175.04 167.10
C SER A 41 -20.45 175.54 167.61
N GLY A 42 -19.52 175.93 166.73
CA GLY A 42 -18.21 176.45 167.12
C GLY A 42 -18.32 177.72 167.97
N THR A 43 -17.73 177.72 169.17
CA THR A 43 -17.74 178.87 170.09
C THR A 43 -16.48 179.73 169.98
N THR A 44 -15.49 179.27 169.20
CA THR A 44 -14.23 179.99 168.95
C THR A 44 -13.85 179.94 167.47
N VAL A 45 -13.13 180.96 167.00
CA VAL A 45 -12.60 181.01 165.63
C VAL A 45 -11.68 179.81 165.35
N SER A 46 -10.84 179.42 166.32
CA SER A 46 -9.95 178.27 166.20
C SER A 46 -10.70 176.94 166.07
N GLY A 47 -11.83 176.77 166.77
CA GLY A 47 -12.64 175.56 166.67
C GLY A 47 -13.28 175.41 165.28
N VAL A 48 -13.77 176.52 164.72
CA VAL A 48 -14.36 176.55 163.37
C VAL A 48 -13.30 176.25 162.30
N GLN A 49 -12.08 176.77 162.44
CA GLN A 49 -10.97 176.47 161.52
C GLN A 49 -10.54 175.00 161.57
N GLY A 50 -10.56 174.35 162.74
CA GLY A 50 -10.24 172.93 162.86
C GLY A 50 -11.22 172.01 162.12
N ILE A 51 -12.52 172.32 162.16
CA ILE A 51 -13.55 171.55 161.44
C ILE A 51 -13.35 171.64 159.92
N GLN A 52 -12.93 172.81 159.43
CA GLN A 52 -12.67 173.04 158.02
C GLN A 52 -11.49 172.22 157.47
N ALA A 53 -10.43 172.05 158.25
CA ALA A 53 -9.30 171.20 157.86
C ALA A 53 -9.72 169.72 157.73
N ASN A 54 -10.49 169.22 158.69
CA ASN A 54 -11.03 167.85 158.63
C ASN A 54 -11.97 167.62 157.44
N ALA A 55 -12.77 168.63 157.08
CA ALA A 55 -13.62 168.57 155.90
C ALA A 55 -12.80 168.36 154.61
N GLY A 56 -11.63 169.01 154.50
CA GLY A 56 -10.72 168.83 153.37
C GLY A 56 -10.19 167.41 153.25
N THR A 57 -9.71 166.83 154.36
CA THR A 57 -9.19 165.45 154.39
C THR A 57 -10.26 164.42 154.04
N LEU A 58 -11.49 164.62 154.53
CA LEU A 58 -12.62 163.73 154.25
C LEU A 58 -13.05 163.79 152.77
N ASN A 59 -12.97 164.98 152.16
CA ASN A 59 -13.27 165.18 150.74
C ASN A 59 -12.29 164.40 149.84
N GLU A 60 -11.01 164.39 150.19
CA GLU A 60 -9.97 163.65 149.47
C GLU A 60 -10.21 162.13 149.51
N ALA A 61 -10.53 161.59 150.69
CA ALA A 61 -10.79 160.15 150.84
C ALA A 61 -12.03 159.69 150.05
N MET A 62 -13.09 160.49 150.04
CA MET A 62 -14.29 160.20 149.25
C MET A 62 -14.00 160.23 147.74
N ASN A 63 -13.08 161.07 147.28
CA ASN A 63 -12.63 161.06 145.88
C ASN A 63 -11.96 159.72 145.53
N GLN A 64 -11.06 159.20 146.38
CA GLN A 64 -10.41 157.91 146.14
C GLN A 64 -11.39 156.73 146.10
N LEU A 65 -12.36 156.71 147.02
CA LEU A 65 -13.39 155.66 147.05
C LEU A 65 -14.28 155.68 145.80
N ARG A 66 -14.62 156.87 145.30
CA ARG A 66 -15.37 157.00 144.03
C ARG A 66 -14.55 156.53 142.84
N GLN A 67 -13.24 156.78 142.82
CA GLN A 67 -12.36 156.34 141.74
C GLN A 67 -12.18 154.81 141.71
N SER A 68 -12.09 154.13 142.85
CA SER A 68 -11.87 152.68 142.86
C SER A 68 -13.03 151.89 142.23
N ILE A 69 -14.28 152.38 142.35
CA ILE A 69 -15.45 151.74 141.75
C ILE A 69 -15.84 152.29 140.37
N ALA A 70 -15.16 153.32 139.86
CA ALA A 70 -15.53 153.99 138.60
C ALA A 70 -15.53 153.03 137.39
N SER A 71 -14.74 151.95 137.46
CA SER A 71 -14.61 150.95 136.38
C SER A 71 -15.31 149.62 136.67
N LYS A 72 -16.25 149.58 137.63
CA LYS A 72 -16.90 148.33 138.06
C LYS A 72 -17.61 147.57 136.92
N ASP A 73 -18.34 148.29 136.07
CA ASP A 73 -19.18 147.67 135.03
C ASP A 73 -18.31 147.17 133.87
N ALA A 74 -17.24 147.92 133.54
CA ALA A 74 -16.23 147.50 132.58
C ALA A 74 -15.48 146.24 133.06
N THR A 75 -15.15 146.17 134.35
CA THR A 75 -14.46 145.00 134.93
C THR A 75 -15.37 143.76 134.91
N LYS A 76 -16.63 143.88 135.33
CA LYS A 76 -17.61 142.79 135.29
C LYS A 76 -17.92 142.29 133.87
N SER A 77 -17.76 143.14 132.86
CA SER A 77 -17.96 142.78 131.45
C SER A 77 -16.71 142.18 130.79
N SER A 78 -15.55 142.20 131.46
CA SER A 78 -14.32 141.62 130.92
C SER A 78 -14.31 140.10 131.05
N GLU A 79 -13.65 139.42 130.11
CA GLU A 79 -13.47 137.96 130.18
C GLU A 79 -12.64 137.55 131.39
N ASP A 80 -11.68 138.38 131.80
CA ASP A 80 -10.92 138.14 133.02
C ASP A 80 -11.83 138.06 134.25
N TYR A 81 -12.98 138.75 134.27
CA TYR A 81 -14.04 138.52 135.24
C TYR A 81 -14.88 137.28 134.88
N GLN A 82 -15.43 137.17 133.67
CA GLN A 82 -16.39 136.10 133.31
C GLN A 82 -15.81 134.69 133.45
N ASP A 83 -14.55 134.49 133.07
CA ASP A 83 -13.83 133.21 133.16
C ASP A 83 -13.12 133.02 134.53
N ALA A 84 -13.05 134.07 135.36
CA ALA A 84 -12.48 133.97 136.70
C ALA A 84 -13.23 132.97 137.57
N ASN A 85 -12.55 132.50 138.60
CA ASN A 85 -13.17 131.67 139.62
C ASN A 85 -14.30 132.44 140.31
N ALA A 86 -15.44 131.76 140.52
CA ALA A 86 -16.64 132.36 141.09
C ALA A 86 -16.37 133.06 142.44
N ASP A 87 -15.46 132.52 143.26
CA ASP A 87 -15.07 133.12 144.54
C ASP A 87 -14.40 134.49 144.36
N LEU A 88 -13.59 134.67 143.31
CA LEU A 88 -12.88 135.92 143.00
C LEU A 88 -13.84 136.96 142.41
N GLN A 89 -14.74 136.53 141.52
CA GLN A 89 -15.85 137.35 141.04
C GLN A 89 -16.69 137.90 142.21
N ASN A 90 -17.07 137.01 143.13
CA ASN A 90 -17.87 137.35 144.31
C ASN A 90 -17.13 138.32 145.25
N ALA A 91 -15.83 138.10 145.48
CA ALA A 91 -15.00 139.01 146.29
C ALA A 91 -14.95 140.42 145.69
N TYR A 92 -14.77 140.54 144.38
CA TYR A 92 -14.80 141.83 143.69
C TYR A 92 -16.15 142.53 143.80
N ASN A 93 -17.24 141.80 143.58
CA ASN A 93 -18.61 142.34 143.69
C ASN A 93 -18.91 142.89 145.07
N ARG A 94 -18.49 142.17 146.11
CA ARG A 94 -18.71 142.57 147.51
C ARG A 94 -17.93 143.81 147.87
N ALA A 95 -16.67 143.90 147.47
CA ALA A 95 -15.84 145.08 147.71
C ALA A 95 -16.43 146.33 147.04
N VAL A 96 -16.91 146.22 145.79
CA VAL A 96 -17.59 147.32 145.08
C VAL A 96 -18.85 147.74 145.83
N SER A 97 -19.69 146.79 146.25
CA SER A 97 -20.94 147.10 146.96
C SER A 97 -20.70 147.80 148.29
N ASP A 98 -19.67 147.41 149.04
CA ASP A 98 -19.30 148.06 150.31
C ASP A 98 -18.88 149.53 150.09
N ALA A 99 -18.11 149.80 149.03
CA ALA A 99 -17.70 151.16 148.66
C ALA A 99 -18.89 152.04 148.25
N GLU A 100 -19.85 151.48 147.50
CA GLU A 100 -21.09 152.18 147.13
C GLU A 100 -21.96 152.53 148.34
N GLY A 101 -21.98 151.67 149.36
CA GLY A 101 -22.71 151.92 150.61
C GLY A 101 -22.24 153.18 151.33
N ILE A 102 -20.93 153.45 151.36
CA ILE A 102 -20.38 154.68 151.95
C ILE A 102 -20.75 155.91 151.12
N ILE A 103 -20.69 155.79 149.79
CA ILE A 103 -20.97 156.89 148.86
C ILE A 103 -22.42 157.37 148.92
N SER A 104 -23.36 156.49 149.28
CA SER A 104 -24.79 156.75 149.27
C SER A 104 -25.40 157.04 150.65
N ALA A 105 -24.61 157.03 151.72
CA ALA A 105 -25.12 157.21 153.08
C ALA A 105 -25.73 158.62 153.30
N THR A 106 -27.03 158.66 153.66
CA THR A 106 -27.81 159.90 153.88
C THR A 106 -27.98 160.27 155.35
N ASN A 107 -27.87 159.32 156.27
CA ASN A 107 -27.96 159.52 157.72
C ASN A 107 -26.74 158.90 158.41
N ASN A 108 -26.14 159.61 159.35
CA ASN A 108 -24.90 159.21 160.04
C ASN A 108 -23.78 158.83 159.06
N PRO A 109 -23.35 159.75 158.17
CA PRO A 109 -22.34 159.46 157.17
C PRO A 109 -21.03 159.02 157.83
N GLU A 110 -20.27 158.14 157.16
CA GLU A 110 -18.91 157.84 157.60
C GLU A 110 -18.07 159.12 157.49
N MET A 111 -17.56 159.57 158.64
CA MET A 111 -16.79 160.82 158.76
C MET A 111 -15.29 160.54 158.92
N ASN A 112 -14.88 159.26 158.97
CA ASN A 112 -13.48 158.86 159.08
C ASN A 112 -12.84 158.60 157.70
N PRO A 113 -11.87 159.44 157.27
CA PRO A 113 -11.18 159.28 156.00
C PRO A 113 -10.42 157.96 155.83
N ASP A 114 -9.89 157.38 156.92
CA ASP A 114 -9.10 156.15 156.85
C ASP A 114 -9.97 154.94 156.48
N THR A 115 -11.15 154.85 157.09
CA THR A 115 -12.15 153.81 156.77
C THR A 115 -12.53 153.85 155.28
N ILE A 116 -12.73 155.07 154.75
CA ILE A 116 -13.11 155.31 153.35
C ILE A 116 -11.98 154.87 152.40
N ASN A 117 -10.73 155.24 152.67
CA ASN A 117 -9.59 154.82 151.84
C ASN A 117 -9.32 153.31 151.89
N GLN A 118 -9.57 152.67 153.04
CA GLN A 118 -9.37 151.22 153.18
C GLN A 118 -10.37 150.44 152.31
N LYS A 119 -11.62 150.91 152.21
CA LYS A 119 -12.61 150.35 151.29
C LYS A 119 -12.24 150.58 149.82
N ALA A 120 -11.64 151.72 149.50
CA ALA A 120 -11.14 151.99 148.15
C ALA A 120 -10.07 150.97 147.73
N SER A 121 -9.13 150.66 148.63
CA SER A 121 -8.08 149.66 148.41
C SER A 121 -8.63 148.24 148.25
N GLN A 122 -9.64 147.85 149.03
CA GLN A 122 -10.27 146.52 148.91
C GLN A 122 -10.87 146.27 147.52
N VAL A 123 -11.52 147.28 146.94
CA VAL A 123 -12.06 147.20 145.56
C VAL A 123 -10.94 146.94 144.55
N ASN A 124 -9.83 147.68 144.64
CA ASN A 124 -8.73 147.57 143.70
C ASN A 124 -7.97 146.23 143.83
N SER A 125 -7.78 145.73 145.06
CA SER A 125 -7.16 144.43 145.29
C SER A 125 -8.03 143.29 144.78
N ALA A 126 -9.35 143.34 145.04
CA ALA A 126 -10.27 142.31 144.55
C ALA A 126 -10.39 142.34 143.02
N LYS A 127 -10.27 143.53 142.39
CA LYS A 127 -10.20 143.66 140.92
C LYS A 127 -8.98 142.95 140.34
N SER A 128 -7.81 143.14 140.95
CA SER A 128 -6.55 142.59 140.46
C SER A 128 -6.42 141.08 140.69
N ALA A 129 -7.28 140.51 141.53
CA ALA A 129 -7.30 139.09 141.85
C ALA A 129 -8.19 138.25 140.92
N LEU A 130 -8.88 138.87 139.96
CA LEU A 130 -9.60 138.14 138.91
C LEU A 130 -8.58 137.36 138.04
N ASN A 131 -8.95 136.16 137.59
CA ASN A 131 -8.01 135.19 137.00
C ASN A 131 -8.55 134.45 135.75
N GLY A 132 -9.51 135.05 135.05
CA GLY A 132 -10.09 134.46 133.83
C GLY A 132 -9.05 134.33 132.71
N ASP A 133 -8.19 135.34 132.53
CA ASP A 133 -7.17 135.35 131.48
C ASP A 133 -6.14 134.22 131.66
N GLU A 134 -5.80 133.89 132.91
CA GLU A 134 -4.85 132.84 133.26
C GLU A 134 -5.42 131.44 132.97
N LYS A 135 -6.73 131.24 133.20
CA LYS A 135 -7.43 129.98 132.87
C LYS A 135 -7.55 129.79 131.37
N LEU A 136 -7.80 130.86 130.61
CA LEU A 136 -7.82 130.80 129.14
C LEU A 136 -6.46 130.36 128.59
N ALA A 137 -5.36 130.89 129.10
CA ALA A 137 -4.02 130.50 128.70
C ALA A 137 -3.74 129.01 128.98
N ALA A 138 -4.12 128.50 130.16
CA ALA A 138 -3.94 127.09 130.51
C ALA A 138 -4.78 126.13 129.63
N ALA A 139 -6.02 126.51 129.32
CA ALA A 139 -6.90 125.73 128.44
C ALA A 139 -6.33 125.64 127.01
N LYS A 140 -5.83 126.76 126.46
CA LYS A 140 -5.17 126.78 125.14
C LYS A 140 -3.97 125.84 125.09
N GLN A 141 -3.13 125.86 126.12
CA GLN A 141 -1.93 125.00 126.18
C GLN A 141 -2.30 123.50 126.25
N THR A 142 -3.34 123.16 127.01
CA THR A 142 -3.83 121.78 127.12
C THR A 142 -4.37 121.27 125.78
N ALA A 143 -5.23 122.05 125.12
CA ALA A 143 -5.82 121.68 123.83
C ALA A 143 -4.75 121.48 122.73
N LYS A 144 -3.72 122.34 122.67
CA LYS A 144 -2.58 122.14 121.75
C LYS A 144 -1.83 120.83 122.01
N THR A 145 -1.62 120.49 123.28
CA THR A 145 -0.93 119.25 123.66
C THR A 145 -1.73 118.02 123.20
N GLU A 146 -3.05 118.04 123.36
CA GLU A 146 -3.92 116.95 122.91
C GLU A 146 -4.03 116.87 121.38
N ILE A 147 -4.12 118.00 120.68
CA ILE A 147 -4.05 118.06 119.20
C ILE A 147 -2.71 117.49 118.70
N GLY A 148 -1.61 117.76 119.42
CA GLY A 148 -0.30 117.18 119.15
C GLY A 148 -0.25 115.65 119.22
N ARG A 149 -1.20 115.02 119.95
CA ARG A 149 -1.29 113.55 120.09
C ARG A 149 -2.23 112.90 119.07
N LEU A 150 -2.95 113.67 118.28
CA LEU A 150 -3.79 113.16 117.18
C LEU A 150 -2.88 112.65 116.05
N SER A 151 -2.86 111.34 115.83
CA SER A 151 -1.87 110.66 114.98
C SER A 151 -2.21 110.63 113.48
N ASP A 152 -3.47 110.87 113.12
CA ASP A 152 -3.94 110.72 111.75
C ASP A 152 -3.97 112.04 110.98
N LEU A 153 -3.99 113.18 111.68
CA LEU A 153 -3.83 114.50 111.07
C LEU A 153 -2.47 114.62 110.36
N ASN A 154 -2.46 115.31 109.22
CA ASN A 154 -1.20 115.73 108.59
C ASN A 154 -0.66 117.02 109.24
N ASN A 155 0.58 117.40 108.90
CA ASN A 155 1.25 118.55 109.52
C ASN A 155 0.48 119.86 109.29
N ALA A 156 -0.11 120.04 108.11
CA ALA A 156 -0.86 121.25 107.77
C ALA A 156 -2.17 121.35 108.57
N GLN A 157 -2.90 120.25 108.71
CA GLN A 157 -4.12 120.13 109.51
C GLN A 157 -3.83 120.32 111.01
N GLN A 158 -2.76 119.71 111.52
CA GLN A 158 -2.35 119.86 112.91
C GLN A 158 -1.92 121.31 113.22
N THR A 159 -1.21 121.96 112.29
CA THR A 159 -0.86 123.38 112.38
C THR A 159 -2.10 124.27 112.38
N SER A 160 -3.04 124.02 111.47
CA SER A 160 -4.31 124.76 111.39
C SER A 160 -5.14 124.60 112.66
N ALA A 161 -5.24 123.38 113.21
CA ALA A 161 -5.95 123.11 114.45
C ALA A 161 -5.30 123.82 115.66
N ASN A 162 -3.97 123.85 115.74
CA ASN A 162 -3.26 124.60 116.77
C ASN A 162 -3.47 126.12 116.65
N ALA A 163 -3.52 126.64 115.42
CA ALA A 163 -3.79 128.06 115.16
C ALA A 163 -5.23 128.46 115.54
N GLU A 164 -6.23 127.60 115.30
CA GLU A 164 -7.60 127.82 115.77
C GLU A 164 -7.68 127.88 117.31
N VAL A 165 -6.92 127.03 118.02
CA VAL A 165 -6.81 127.09 119.48
C VAL A 165 -6.16 128.40 119.95
N ASP A 166 -5.12 128.87 119.26
CA ASP A 166 -4.46 130.15 119.61
C ASP A 166 -5.39 131.35 119.52
N GLN A 167 -6.23 131.39 118.49
CA GLN A 167 -7.17 132.49 118.25
C GLN A 167 -8.43 132.43 119.11
N ALA A 168 -8.65 131.35 119.86
CA ALA A 168 -9.85 131.19 120.68
C ALA A 168 -9.96 132.31 121.74
N PRO A 169 -11.03 133.13 121.74
CA PRO A 169 -11.13 134.27 122.64
C PRO A 169 -11.53 133.91 124.08
N ASN A 170 -12.05 132.69 124.30
CA ASN A 170 -12.53 132.22 125.61
C ASN A 170 -12.47 130.68 125.70
N LEU A 171 -12.77 130.12 126.89
CA LEU A 171 -12.66 128.69 127.17
C LEU A 171 -13.55 127.81 126.26
N ALA A 172 -14.74 128.28 125.88
CA ALA A 172 -15.67 127.55 125.03
C ALA A 172 -15.14 127.38 123.60
N ALA A 173 -14.53 128.43 123.05
CA ALA A 173 -13.92 128.39 121.72
C ALA A 173 -12.72 127.43 121.65
N VAL A 174 -11.91 127.33 122.71
CA VAL A 174 -10.81 126.35 122.80
C VAL A 174 -11.33 124.92 122.72
N THR A 175 -12.44 124.63 123.42
CA THR A 175 -13.06 123.29 123.41
C THR A 175 -13.61 122.94 122.04
N ALA A 176 -14.25 123.89 121.34
CA ALA A 176 -14.77 123.68 120.00
C ALA A 176 -13.66 123.35 118.98
N ALA A 177 -12.53 124.08 119.03
CA ALA A 177 -11.38 123.83 118.15
C ALA A 177 -10.78 122.43 118.37
N LYS A 178 -10.65 121.98 119.62
CA LYS A 178 -10.19 120.60 119.95
C LYS A 178 -11.12 119.52 119.37
N ASN A 179 -12.43 119.68 119.54
CA ASN A 179 -13.40 118.70 119.04
C ASN A 179 -13.36 118.60 117.51
N LYS A 180 -13.26 119.74 116.82
CA LYS A 180 -13.11 119.79 115.36
C LYS A 180 -11.84 119.06 114.88
N ALA A 181 -10.72 119.25 115.56
CA ALA A 181 -9.48 118.53 115.25
C ALA A 181 -9.61 117.01 115.44
N THR A 182 -10.37 116.58 116.46
CA THR A 182 -10.60 115.16 116.76
C THR A 182 -11.49 114.48 115.71
N SER A 183 -12.55 115.14 115.25
CA SER A 183 -13.39 114.65 114.14
C SER A 183 -12.60 114.53 112.85
N LEU A 184 -11.80 115.55 112.51
CA LEU A 184 -10.92 115.51 111.35
C LEU A 184 -9.90 114.37 111.44
N ASN A 185 -9.33 114.11 112.61
CA ASN A 185 -8.43 112.98 112.84
C ASN A 185 -9.11 111.64 112.52
N THR A 186 -10.35 111.47 112.94
CA THR A 186 -11.13 110.25 112.67
C THR A 186 -11.38 110.06 111.17
N ALA A 187 -11.78 111.12 110.47
CA ALA A 187 -11.97 111.07 109.01
C ALA A 187 -10.66 110.73 108.28
N MET A 188 -9.55 111.31 108.72
CA MET A 188 -8.21 111.03 108.18
C MET A 188 -7.77 109.58 108.40
N GLY A 189 -8.06 109.01 109.58
CA GLY A 189 -7.79 107.60 109.87
C GLY A 189 -8.53 106.65 108.92
N ASN A 190 -9.82 106.94 108.63
CA ASN A 190 -10.61 106.15 107.68
C ASN A 190 -10.06 106.25 106.24
N LEU A 191 -9.65 107.44 105.80
CA LEU A 191 -9.04 107.64 104.48
C LEU A 191 -7.70 106.89 104.36
N LYS A 192 -6.86 106.95 105.40
CA LYS A 192 -5.59 106.19 105.48
C LYS A 192 -5.84 104.68 105.42
N HIS A 193 -6.85 104.17 106.11
CA HIS A 193 -7.18 102.74 106.10
C HIS A 193 -7.63 102.26 104.71
N ALA A 194 -8.55 102.98 104.05
CA ALA A 194 -8.99 102.63 102.70
C ALA A 194 -7.83 102.69 101.68
N LEU A 195 -6.92 103.64 101.86
CA LEU A 195 -5.73 103.79 101.01
C LEU A 195 -4.70 102.67 101.20
N ALA A 196 -4.61 102.07 102.39
CA ALA A 196 -3.71 100.95 102.66
C ALA A 196 -3.99 99.72 101.77
N GLU A 197 -5.22 99.58 101.26
CA GLU A 197 -5.62 98.48 100.38
C GLU A 197 -5.24 98.70 98.89
N LYS A 198 -4.58 99.83 98.55
CA LYS A 198 -4.29 100.19 97.16
C LYS A 198 -3.47 99.13 96.43
N ASP A 199 -2.41 98.62 97.05
CA ASP A 199 -1.45 97.72 96.40
C ASP A 199 -2.08 96.34 96.20
N THR A 200 -2.86 95.89 97.17
CA THR A 200 -3.66 94.65 97.06
C THR A 200 -4.71 94.77 95.95
N THR A 201 -5.39 95.91 95.85
CA THR A 201 -6.39 96.15 94.80
C THR A 201 -5.73 96.20 93.42
N LYS A 202 -4.63 96.93 93.23
CA LYS A 202 -3.91 97.02 91.95
C LYS A 202 -3.31 95.70 91.46
N ARG A 203 -3.01 94.77 92.38
CA ARG A 203 -2.53 93.41 92.04
C ARG A 203 -3.66 92.43 91.74
N SER A 204 -4.90 92.77 92.08
CA SER A 204 -6.04 91.89 91.83
C SER A 204 -6.41 91.86 90.35
N VAL A 205 -6.93 90.73 89.88
CA VAL A 205 -7.50 90.59 88.53
C VAL A 205 -8.59 91.62 88.31
N ASN A 206 -9.40 91.90 89.34
CA ASN A 206 -10.45 92.90 89.24
C ASN A 206 -9.90 94.28 88.85
N TYR A 207 -8.65 94.60 89.15
CA TYR A 207 -7.96 95.78 88.62
C TYR A 207 -7.26 95.49 87.29
N THR A 208 -6.35 94.51 87.21
CA THR A 208 -5.46 94.33 86.04
C THR A 208 -6.22 94.08 84.74
N ASP A 209 -7.37 93.40 84.82
CA ASP A 209 -8.20 93.07 83.65
C ASP A 209 -9.40 94.02 83.50
N ALA A 210 -9.57 94.99 84.42
CA ALA A 210 -10.62 96.00 84.29
C ALA A 210 -10.47 96.83 83.01
N ASP A 211 -11.53 97.55 82.66
CA ASP A 211 -11.42 98.54 81.59
C ASP A 211 -10.46 99.66 82.00
N HIS A 212 -9.62 100.10 81.06
CA HIS A 212 -8.62 101.14 81.29
C HIS A 212 -9.19 102.42 81.94
N PRO A 213 -10.39 102.93 81.55
CA PRO A 213 -10.97 104.09 82.24
C PRO A 213 -11.27 103.86 83.72
N LYS A 214 -11.58 102.62 84.12
CA LYS A 214 -11.90 102.25 85.51
C LYS A 214 -10.63 102.07 86.35
N GLN A 215 -9.57 101.49 85.76
CA GLN A 215 -8.23 101.48 86.38
C GLN A 215 -7.75 102.90 86.64
N GLN A 216 -7.83 103.76 85.63
CA GLN A 216 -7.44 105.17 85.73
C GLN A 216 -8.24 105.95 86.77
N ALA A 217 -9.56 105.70 86.86
CA ALA A 217 -10.40 106.32 87.88
C ALA A 217 -9.98 105.92 89.30
N TYR A 218 -9.62 104.65 89.52
CA TYR A 218 -9.10 104.18 90.81
C TYR A 218 -7.72 104.78 91.13
N ASP A 219 -6.80 104.78 90.17
CA ASP A 219 -5.48 105.42 90.32
C ASP A 219 -5.57 106.91 90.66
N THR A 220 -6.50 107.61 90.02
CA THR A 220 -6.76 109.03 90.27
C THR A 220 -7.27 109.25 91.69
N ALA A 221 -8.23 108.43 92.15
CA ALA A 221 -8.75 108.53 93.51
C ALA A 221 -7.71 108.16 94.58
N VAL A 222 -6.84 107.18 94.31
CA VAL A 222 -5.67 106.84 95.14
C VAL A 222 -4.73 108.04 95.24
N THR A 223 -4.39 108.67 94.11
CA THR A 223 -3.51 109.85 94.08
C THR A 223 -4.08 111.01 94.89
N GLN A 224 -5.39 111.26 94.77
CA GLN A 224 -6.06 112.31 95.56
C GLN A 224 -6.05 111.99 97.06
N ALA A 225 -6.33 110.75 97.45
CA ALA A 225 -6.25 110.31 98.85
C ALA A 225 -4.81 110.39 99.40
N GLU A 226 -3.80 110.06 98.61
CA GLU A 226 -2.37 110.22 98.97
C GLU A 226 -2.01 111.69 99.18
N GLY A 227 -2.48 112.59 98.31
CA GLY A 227 -2.26 114.04 98.44
C GLY A 227 -2.82 114.65 99.72
N ILE A 228 -3.87 114.06 100.29
CA ILE A 228 -4.48 114.49 101.57
C ILE A 228 -3.77 113.83 102.76
N THR A 229 -3.50 112.53 102.69
CA THR A 229 -2.99 111.73 103.82
C THR A 229 -1.49 111.82 104.07
N ASN A 230 -0.72 112.33 103.10
CA ASN A 230 0.71 112.60 103.27
C ASN A 230 0.96 113.53 104.46
N ALA A 231 2.06 113.35 105.19
CA ALA A 231 2.46 114.23 106.29
C ALA A 231 2.56 115.70 105.86
N ASN A 232 2.95 115.98 104.61
CA ASN A 232 2.96 117.32 104.01
C ASN A 232 1.79 117.55 103.04
N GLY A 233 0.70 116.81 103.22
CA GLY A 233 -0.49 116.90 102.38
C GLY A 233 -1.26 118.21 102.58
N SER A 234 -2.29 118.39 101.75
CA SER A 234 -3.16 119.57 101.81
C SER A 234 -3.83 119.73 103.19
N ASN A 235 -4.07 120.97 103.63
CA ASN A 235 -4.89 121.27 104.81
C ASN A 235 -6.39 121.04 104.51
N ALA A 236 -6.75 119.78 104.26
CA ALA A 236 -8.12 119.41 103.93
C ALA A 236 -9.01 119.41 105.18
N ASP A 237 -10.23 119.93 105.05
CA ASP A 237 -11.24 119.83 106.11
C ASP A 237 -11.90 118.45 106.14
N GLU A 238 -12.75 118.22 107.14
CA GLU A 238 -13.40 116.92 107.37
C GLU A 238 -14.26 116.48 106.17
N ALA A 239 -14.94 117.42 105.50
CA ALA A 239 -15.79 117.14 104.35
C ALA A 239 -14.98 116.78 103.10
N GLN A 240 -13.84 117.45 102.89
CA GLN A 240 -12.91 117.15 101.81
C GLN A 240 -12.26 115.77 101.98
N VAL A 241 -11.86 115.41 103.20
CA VAL A 241 -11.34 114.08 103.54
C VAL A 241 -12.40 113.00 103.28
N GLN A 242 -13.65 113.22 103.70
CA GLN A 242 -14.74 112.28 103.47
C GLN A 242 -15.09 112.13 101.98
N THR A 243 -14.98 113.20 101.20
CA THR A 243 -15.20 113.17 99.73
C THR A 243 -14.15 112.28 99.05
N ALA A 244 -12.87 112.44 99.40
CA ALA A 244 -11.80 111.62 98.86
C ALA A 244 -11.97 110.14 99.23
N LEU A 245 -12.41 109.83 100.45
CA LEU A 245 -12.72 108.47 100.89
C LEU A 245 -13.84 107.84 100.05
N ASN A 246 -14.93 108.58 99.81
CA ASN A 246 -16.05 108.09 99.00
C ASN A 246 -15.64 107.84 97.54
N GLN A 247 -14.84 108.74 96.96
CA GLN A 247 -14.34 108.57 95.59
C GLN A 247 -13.42 107.35 95.46
N LEU A 248 -12.53 107.15 96.44
CA LEU A 248 -11.63 105.99 96.49
C LEU A 248 -12.43 104.67 96.55
N ASN A 249 -13.43 104.59 97.42
CA ASN A 249 -14.28 103.40 97.56
C ASN A 249 -15.15 103.16 96.32
N GLN A 250 -15.73 104.22 95.73
CA GLN A 250 -16.54 104.09 94.53
C GLN A 250 -15.72 103.64 93.32
N ALA A 251 -14.52 104.21 93.14
CA ALA A 251 -13.64 103.81 92.06
C ALA A 251 -13.16 102.36 92.23
N LYS A 252 -12.87 101.92 93.47
CA LYS A 252 -12.55 100.52 93.79
C LYS A 252 -13.68 99.56 93.39
N ASN A 253 -14.92 99.88 93.74
CA ASN A 253 -16.07 99.04 93.44
C ASN A 253 -16.44 99.00 91.95
N ASN A 254 -16.08 100.05 91.19
CA ASN A 254 -16.35 100.13 89.76
C ASN A 254 -15.38 99.28 88.90
N LEU A 255 -14.23 98.89 89.46
CA LEU A 255 -13.29 97.95 88.85
C LEU A 255 -14.04 96.65 88.46
N ASN A 256 -13.78 96.16 87.25
CA ASN A 256 -14.59 95.12 86.62
C ASN A 256 -13.78 94.01 85.93
N GLY A 257 -12.52 93.84 86.28
CA GLY A 257 -11.67 92.80 85.70
C GLY A 257 -12.25 91.40 85.89
N ASP A 258 -12.80 91.08 87.06
CA ASP A 258 -13.38 89.75 87.32
C ASP A 258 -14.59 89.47 86.42
N ASN A 259 -15.41 90.50 86.16
CA ASN A 259 -16.54 90.41 85.24
C ASN A 259 -16.07 90.21 83.78
N LYS A 260 -14.96 90.85 83.39
CA LYS A 260 -14.36 90.66 82.06
C LYS A 260 -13.79 89.27 81.88
N VAL A 261 -13.15 88.70 82.91
CA VAL A 261 -12.73 87.29 82.89
C VAL A 261 -13.94 86.36 82.74
N ALA A 262 -15.02 86.58 83.50
CA ALA A 262 -16.24 85.79 83.37
C ALA A 262 -16.87 85.88 81.97
N LYS A 263 -16.98 87.08 81.40
CA LYS A 263 -17.48 87.27 80.02
C LYS A 263 -16.56 86.63 78.98
N ALA A 264 -15.24 86.70 79.16
CA ALA A 264 -14.28 86.04 78.29
C ALA A 264 -14.47 84.52 78.34
N LYS A 265 -14.68 83.92 79.52
CA LYS A 265 -14.97 82.48 79.68
C LYS A 265 -16.23 82.07 78.93
N GLU A 266 -17.31 82.83 79.07
CA GLU A 266 -18.57 82.57 78.35
C GLU A 266 -18.40 82.65 76.83
N ALA A 267 -17.69 83.67 76.34
CA ALA A 267 -17.39 83.80 74.91
C ALA A 267 -16.53 82.64 74.39
N ALA A 268 -15.49 82.25 75.13
CA ALA A 268 -14.62 81.14 74.80
C ALA A 268 -15.35 79.79 74.81
N LYS A 269 -16.25 79.54 75.77
CA LYS A 269 -17.13 78.35 75.79
C LYS A 269 -18.09 78.31 74.61
N ARG A 270 -18.66 79.45 74.21
CA ARG A 270 -19.51 79.54 73.01
C ARG A 270 -18.71 79.26 71.73
N ALA A 271 -17.50 79.79 71.63
CA ALA A 271 -16.60 79.48 70.50
C ALA A 271 -16.24 77.99 70.48
N LEU A 272 -15.90 77.41 71.63
CA LEU A 272 -15.62 75.97 71.77
C LEU A 272 -16.81 75.10 71.32
N ALA A 273 -18.04 75.50 71.61
CA ALA A 273 -19.24 74.79 71.13
C ALA A 273 -19.38 74.78 69.60
N SER A 274 -18.76 75.73 68.89
CA SER A 274 -18.71 75.76 67.42
C SER A 274 -17.61 74.89 66.81
N TYR A 275 -16.68 74.37 67.62
CA TYR A 275 -15.57 73.54 67.16
C TYR A 275 -16.04 72.12 66.86
N SER A 276 -16.45 71.91 65.61
CA SER A 276 -17.11 70.69 65.15
C SER A 276 -16.21 69.45 65.08
N ASN A 277 -14.88 69.58 65.17
CA ASN A 277 -13.94 68.48 64.93
C ASN A 277 -13.36 67.86 66.20
N LEU A 278 -13.38 68.57 67.33
CA LEU A 278 -12.95 68.03 68.62
C LEU A 278 -13.81 66.84 69.07
N ASN A 279 -13.20 65.81 69.66
CA ASN A 279 -13.93 64.77 70.37
C ASN A 279 -14.35 65.22 71.78
N ASN A 280 -15.20 64.45 72.45
CA ASN A 280 -15.75 64.82 73.75
C ASN A 280 -14.66 64.99 74.83
N ALA A 281 -13.63 64.15 74.83
CA ALA A 281 -12.53 64.24 75.79
C ALA A 281 -11.70 65.53 75.60
N GLN A 282 -11.40 65.90 74.36
CA GLN A 282 -10.71 67.14 74.00
C GLN A 282 -11.57 68.37 74.29
N SER A 283 -12.87 68.33 73.98
CA SER A 283 -13.81 69.42 74.27
C SER A 283 -13.98 69.63 75.78
N THR A 284 -14.03 68.54 76.55
CA THR A 284 -14.05 68.59 78.03
C THR A 284 -12.76 69.20 78.58
N ALA A 285 -11.60 68.76 78.09
CA ALA A 285 -10.31 69.29 78.52
C ALA A 285 -10.16 70.79 78.19
N ALA A 286 -10.57 71.21 76.99
CA ALA A 286 -10.59 72.62 76.58
C ALA A 286 -11.55 73.45 77.46
N THR A 287 -12.72 72.91 77.81
CA THR A 287 -13.65 73.54 78.74
C THR A 287 -13.02 73.74 80.11
N SER A 288 -12.36 72.71 80.66
CA SER A 288 -11.65 72.81 81.94
C SER A 288 -10.51 73.83 81.90
N GLN A 289 -9.76 73.93 80.79
CA GLN A 289 -8.71 74.94 80.63
C GLN A 289 -9.27 76.37 80.61
N ILE A 290 -10.41 76.59 79.94
CA ILE A 290 -11.11 77.88 79.94
C ILE A 290 -11.64 78.21 81.34
N ASP A 291 -12.21 77.23 82.05
CA ASP A 291 -12.75 77.42 83.40
C ASP A 291 -11.66 77.73 84.44
N ASN A 292 -10.49 77.12 84.32
CA ASN A 292 -9.36 77.33 85.24
C ASN A 292 -8.59 78.63 84.98
N ALA A 293 -8.75 79.26 83.81
CA ALA A 293 -8.05 80.51 83.52
C ALA A 293 -8.51 81.64 84.45
N THR A 294 -7.58 82.37 85.06
CA THR A 294 -7.87 83.43 86.03
C THR A 294 -7.82 84.84 85.44
N THR A 295 -7.37 84.99 84.19
CA THR A 295 -7.26 86.28 83.47
C THR A 295 -7.87 86.17 82.07
N VAL A 296 -8.24 87.31 81.47
CA VAL A 296 -8.78 87.38 80.10
C VAL A 296 -7.78 86.81 79.10
N ALA A 297 -6.49 87.12 79.25
CA ALA A 297 -5.43 86.59 78.39
C ALA A 297 -5.29 85.06 78.50
N GLY A 298 -5.40 84.51 79.72
CA GLY A 298 -5.40 83.05 79.94
C GLY A 298 -6.57 82.36 79.26
N VAL A 299 -7.77 82.96 79.30
CA VAL A 299 -8.96 82.44 78.61
C VAL A 299 -8.76 82.44 77.09
N THR A 300 -8.21 83.51 76.52
CA THR A 300 -7.92 83.60 75.08
C THR A 300 -6.89 82.54 74.64
N ALA A 301 -5.84 82.31 75.42
CA ALA A 301 -4.83 81.30 75.11
C ALA A 301 -5.43 79.87 75.11
N ALA A 302 -6.31 79.56 76.07
CA ALA A 302 -7.02 78.28 76.12
C ALA A 302 -7.95 78.09 74.89
N GLN A 303 -8.68 79.14 74.49
CA GLN A 303 -9.54 79.10 73.29
C GLN A 303 -8.73 78.88 72.01
N ASN A 304 -7.59 79.55 71.85
CA ASN A 304 -6.73 79.39 70.68
C ASN A 304 -6.14 77.98 70.59
N THR A 305 -5.68 77.44 71.72
CA THR A 305 -5.18 76.06 71.80
C THR A 305 -6.26 75.05 71.36
N ALA A 306 -7.50 75.24 71.82
CA ALA A 306 -8.63 74.41 71.41
C ALA A 306 -8.98 74.58 69.92
N ASN A 307 -8.85 75.79 69.36
CA ASN A 307 -9.09 76.05 67.94
C ASN A 307 -8.04 75.36 67.05
N GLU A 308 -6.76 75.47 67.40
CA GLU A 308 -5.68 74.82 66.64
C GLU A 308 -5.83 73.29 66.66
N LEU A 309 -6.20 72.73 67.81
CA LEU A 309 -6.51 71.31 67.92
C LEU A 309 -7.73 70.93 67.06
N ASN A 310 -8.78 71.77 67.04
CA ASN A 310 -9.95 71.58 66.19
C ASN A 310 -9.59 71.60 64.69
N THR A 311 -8.67 72.47 64.27
CA THR A 311 -8.15 72.50 62.90
C THR A 311 -7.39 71.21 62.58
N ALA A 312 -6.46 70.77 63.45
CA ALA A 312 -5.70 69.53 63.25
C ALA A 312 -6.61 68.30 63.19
N MET A 313 -7.64 68.24 64.04
CA MET A 313 -8.66 67.17 64.00
C MET A 313 -9.43 67.17 62.68
N GLY A 314 -9.78 68.35 62.14
CA GLY A 314 -10.42 68.46 60.83
C GLY A 314 -9.52 67.99 59.68
N GLN A 315 -8.21 68.28 59.76
CA GLN A 315 -7.24 67.79 58.78
C GLN A 315 -7.07 66.26 58.86
N LEU A 316 -7.05 65.67 60.07
CA LEU A 316 -7.03 64.23 60.26
C LEU A 316 -8.27 63.56 59.64
N GLN A 317 -9.47 64.13 59.84
CA GLN A 317 -10.70 63.67 59.22
C GLN A 317 -10.59 63.69 57.68
N ASN A 318 -10.13 64.81 57.11
CA ASN A 318 -9.94 64.93 55.67
C ASN A 318 -8.93 63.91 55.13
N GLY A 319 -7.86 63.61 55.87
CA GLY A 319 -6.84 62.63 55.50
C GLY A 319 -7.37 61.18 55.37
N ILE A 320 -8.51 60.86 56.00
CA ILE A 320 -9.13 59.53 55.93
C ILE A 320 -10.48 59.49 55.20
N ASN A 321 -10.97 60.61 54.68
CA ASN A 321 -12.28 60.68 54.01
C ASN A 321 -12.33 59.81 52.75
N ASP A 322 -11.21 59.68 52.03
CA ASP A 322 -11.14 58.87 50.81
C ASP A 322 -10.72 57.42 51.05
N GLN A 323 -10.72 56.95 52.30
CA GLN A 323 -10.27 55.58 52.65
C GLN A 323 -10.97 54.49 51.85
N ASN A 324 -12.27 54.64 51.60
CA ASN A 324 -13.07 53.65 50.89
C ASN A 324 -12.72 53.65 49.40
N THR A 325 -12.38 54.80 48.85
CA THR A 325 -11.90 54.94 47.47
C THR A 325 -10.51 54.35 47.34
N VAL A 326 -9.58 54.69 48.25
CA VAL A 326 -8.22 54.14 48.25
C VAL A 326 -8.23 52.63 48.38
N LYS A 327 -9.04 52.05 49.28
CA LYS A 327 -9.16 50.60 49.47
C LYS A 327 -9.71 49.83 48.26
N GLN A 328 -10.40 50.51 47.34
CA GLN A 328 -10.92 49.93 46.10
C GLN A 328 -9.97 50.10 44.89
N GLN A 329 -8.99 51.00 44.99
CA GLN A 329 -8.02 51.21 43.92
C GLN A 329 -7.03 50.05 43.85
N VAL A 330 -6.58 49.74 42.64
CA VAL A 330 -5.54 48.73 42.37
C VAL A 330 -4.29 48.99 43.21
N ASN A 331 -3.92 50.26 43.37
CA ASN A 331 -2.77 50.64 44.18
C ASN A 331 -2.87 50.15 45.64
N PHE A 332 -4.06 49.90 46.18
CA PHE A 332 -4.26 49.21 47.46
C PHE A 332 -4.50 47.70 47.31
N THR A 333 -5.37 47.26 46.41
CA THR A 333 -5.77 45.84 46.36
C THR A 333 -4.58 44.93 46.06
N ASP A 334 -3.69 45.37 45.17
CA ASP A 334 -2.53 44.65 44.67
C ASP A 334 -1.22 45.10 45.32
N ALA A 335 -1.28 46.03 46.29
CA ALA A 335 -0.12 46.39 47.10
C ALA A 335 0.35 45.20 47.94
N ASP A 336 1.61 45.25 48.38
CA ASP A 336 2.13 44.25 49.29
C ASP A 336 1.31 44.23 50.57
N GLN A 337 1.06 43.03 51.11
CA GLN A 337 0.19 42.85 52.27
C GLN A 337 0.59 43.75 53.46
N GLY A 338 1.89 43.86 53.74
CA GLY A 338 2.39 44.72 54.83
C GLY A 338 2.08 46.21 54.63
N LYS A 339 2.01 46.72 53.39
CA LYS A 339 1.64 48.12 53.10
C LYS A 339 0.14 48.35 53.20
N LYS A 340 -0.68 47.36 52.81
CA LYS A 340 -2.14 47.37 52.99
C LYS A 340 -2.51 47.42 54.47
N ASP A 341 -1.83 46.60 55.27
CA ASP A 341 -2.01 46.55 56.71
C ASP A 341 -1.58 47.88 57.34
N ALA A 342 -0.44 48.45 56.94
CA ALA A 342 0.02 49.75 57.42
C ALA A 342 -0.99 50.87 57.16
N TYR A 343 -1.56 50.97 55.95
CA TYR A 343 -2.58 51.97 55.63
C TYR A 343 -3.88 51.73 56.40
N THR A 344 -4.33 50.48 56.48
CA THR A 344 -5.56 50.13 57.22
C THR A 344 -5.41 50.46 58.70
N ASN A 345 -4.29 50.10 59.33
CA ASN A 345 -4.00 50.39 60.73
C ASN A 345 -3.90 51.89 61.00
N ALA A 346 -3.25 52.66 60.12
CA ALA A 346 -3.15 54.11 60.26
C ALA A 346 -4.54 54.79 60.17
N VAL A 347 -5.40 54.34 59.25
CA VAL A 347 -6.78 54.82 59.13
C VAL A 347 -7.60 54.43 60.36
N THR A 348 -7.49 53.19 60.86
CA THR A 348 -8.18 52.76 62.08
C THR A 348 -7.74 53.56 63.31
N ASN A 349 -6.45 53.83 63.45
CA ASN A 349 -5.93 54.69 64.52
C ASN A 349 -6.49 56.12 64.42
N ALA A 350 -6.50 56.71 63.22
CA ALA A 350 -7.10 58.01 62.98
C ALA A 350 -8.61 58.04 63.28
N GLN A 351 -9.35 57.00 62.91
CA GLN A 351 -10.77 56.83 63.27
C GLN A 351 -10.98 56.77 64.78
N GLY A 352 -10.11 56.06 65.51
CA GLY A 352 -10.15 56.01 66.98
C GLY A 352 -9.91 57.38 67.64
N ILE A 353 -9.02 58.21 67.07
CA ILE A 353 -8.79 59.58 67.54
C ILE A 353 -10.01 60.48 67.25
N LEU A 354 -10.61 60.33 66.07
CA LEU A 354 -11.77 61.11 65.59
C LEU A 354 -13.11 60.70 66.21
N ASP A 355 -13.20 59.52 66.82
CA ASP A 355 -14.42 59.07 67.52
C ASP A 355 -14.88 60.13 68.51
N LYS A 356 -16.06 60.69 68.26
CA LYS A 356 -16.61 61.78 69.06
C LYS A 356 -16.84 61.39 70.51
N ALA A 357 -17.30 60.17 70.75
CA ALA A 357 -17.72 59.72 72.08
C ALA A 357 -16.54 59.14 72.87
N HIS A 358 -15.67 58.36 72.22
CA HIS A 358 -14.63 57.55 72.89
C HIS A 358 -13.20 57.96 72.54
N GLY A 359 -13.01 58.95 71.66
CA GLY A 359 -11.68 59.46 71.33
C GLY A 359 -10.96 60.00 72.55
N GLN A 360 -9.65 59.71 72.64
CA GLN A 360 -8.81 60.19 73.74
C GLN A 360 -8.56 61.70 73.66
N ASN A 361 -8.19 62.31 74.78
CA ASN A 361 -7.75 63.71 74.81
C ASN A 361 -6.34 63.84 74.20
N MET A 362 -6.28 63.96 72.87
CA MET A 362 -5.03 64.09 72.13
C MET A 362 -4.57 65.54 72.04
N THR A 363 -3.25 65.76 72.12
CA THR A 363 -2.62 67.05 71.79
C THR A 363 -2.53 67.25 70.27
N LYS A 364 -2.36 68.50 69.83
CA LYS A 364 -2.21 68.87 68.40
C LYS A 364 -1.12 68.05 67.70
N ALA A 365 0.06 67.97 68.31
CA ALA A 365 1.20 67.25 67.74
C ALA A 365 0.92 65.75 67.55
N GLN A 366 0.16 65.13 68.46
CA GLN A 366 -0.20 63.72 68.32
C GLN A 366 -1.26 63.49 67.22
N VAL A 367 -2.20 64.42 67.04
CA VAL A 367 -3.17 64.39 65.94
C VAL A 367 -2.46 64.56 64.58
N GLU A 368 -1.50 65.49 64.49
CA GLU A 368 -0.66 65.69 63.30
C GLU A 368 0.23 64.47 63.00
N ALA A 369 0.77 63.81 64.04
CA ALA A 369 1.53 62.57 63.87
C ALA A 369 0.66 61.45 63.28
N ALA A 370 -0.60 61.30 63.73
CA ALA A 370 -1.54 60.34 63.17
C ALA A 370 -1.88 60.65 61.70
N LEU A 371 -2.06 61.93 61.35
CA LEU A 371 -2.28 62.36 59.96
C LEU A 371 -1.08 62.03 59.05
N ASN A 372 0.14 62.25 59.55
CA ASN A 372 1.36 61.88 58.82
C ASN A 372 1.49 60.37 58.62
N GLN A 373 1.10 59.55 59.61
CA GLN A 373 1.08 58.09 59.46
C GLN A 373 0.10 57.65 58.36
N VAL A 374 -1.11 58.22 58.33
CA VAL A 374 -2.10 57.96 57.26
C VAL A 374 -1.53 58.33 55.90
N THR A 375 -0.94 59.53 55.78
CA THR A 375 -0.38 60.05 54.52
C THR A 375 0.78 59.19 54.01
N ASN A 376 1.74 58.86 54.88
CA ASN A 376 2.89 58.04 54.52
C ASN A 376 2.48 56.62 54.13
N ALA A 377 1.57 56.00 54.89
CA ALA A 377 1.09 54.65 54.59
C ALA A 377 0.30 54.61 53.27
N LYS A 378 -0.49 55.65 52.97
CA LYS A 378 -1.18 55.80 51.68
C LYS A 378 -0.21 55.92 50.51
N ASN A 379 0.82 56.74 50.64
CA ASN A 379 1.84 56.92 49.58
C ASN A 379 2.73 55.69 49.39
N ALA A 380 2.89 54.87 50.43
CA ALA A 380 3.66 53.63 50.37
C ALA A 380 2.94 52.49 49.63
N LEU A 381 1.61 52.60 49.42
CA LEU A 381 0.83 51.65 48.63
C LEU A 381 1.42 51.53 47.21
N ASN A 382 1.65 50.30 46.77
CA ASN A 382 2.44 49.99 45.58
C ASN A 382 1.78 49.02 44.60
N GLY A 383 0.46 48.85 44.66
CA GLY A 383 -0.24 47.92 43.76
C GLY A 383 -0.03 48.25 42.28
N ASP A 384 0.02 49.52 41.89
CA ASP A 384 0.28 49.91 40.49
C ASP A 384 1.72 49.58 40.05
N ALA A 385 2.68 49.59 40.98
CA ALA A 385 4.04 49.15 40.71
C ALA A 385 4.10 47.62 40.58
N ASN A 386 3.37 46.90 41.43
CA ASN A 386 3.26 45.44 41.37
C ASN A 386 2.60 44.97 40.06
N VAL A 387 1.57 45.65 39.57
CA VAL A 387 0.97 45.35 38.25
C VAL A 387 1.98 45.56 37.12
N ARG A 388 2.74 46.67 37.13
CA ARG A 388 3.80 46.91 36.12
C ARG A 388 4.88 45.84 36.15
N GLN A 389 5.32 45.43 37.34
CA GLN A 389 6.29 44.34 37.48
C GLN A 389 5.72 43.02 36.96
N ALA A 390 4.49 42.67 37.34
CA ALA A 390 3.82 41.47 36.85
C ALA A 390 3.71 41.47 35.32
N LYS A 391 3.40 42.61 34.69
CA LYS A 391 3.37 42.76 33.23
C LYS A 391 4.74 42.51 32.61
N SER A 392 5.79 43.08 33.19
CA SER A 392 7.17 42.86 32.76
C SER A 392 7.54 41.37 32.83
N ASP A 393 7.23 40.71 33.94
CA ASP A 393 7.52 39.30 34.16
C ASP A 393 6.71 38.39 33.22
N ALA A 394 5.44 38.72 32.97
CA ALA A 394 4.59 38.00 32.03
C ALA A 394 5.08 38.16 30.58
N LYS A 395 5.53 39.35 30.19
CA LYS A 395 6.14 39.61 28.87
C LYS A 395 7.46 38.85 28.71
N ALA A 396 8.32 38.86 29.73
CA ALA A 396 9.56 38.09 29.72
C ALA A 396 9.26 36.60 29.57
N ASN A 397 8.29 36.07 30.33
CA ASN A 397 7.85 34.68 30.22
C ASN A 397 7.29 34.36 28.82
N LEU A 398 6.42 35.21 28.26
CA LEU A 398 5.90 35.08 26.90
C LEU A 398 7.02 35.07 25.84
N GLY A 399 8.10 35.83 26.07
CA GLY A 399 9.30 35.81 25.25
C GLY A 399 10.00 34.45 25.21
N THR A 400 9.99 33.71 26.33
CA THR A 400 10.60 32.36 26.43
C THR A 400 9.77 31.24 25.80
N LEU A 401 8.49 31.48 25.52
CA LEU A 401 7.60 30.49 24.89
C LEU A 401 7.97 30.33 23.41
N THR A 402 8.36 29.12 23.00
CA THR A 402 9.01 28.88 21.70
C THR A 402 8.09 28.30 20.64
N HIS A 403 6.88 27.86 20.98
CA HIS A 403 5.95 27.16 20.08
C HIS A 403 4.82 28.06 19.58
N LEU A 404 4.45 29.11 20.30
CA LEU A 404 3.52 30.16 19.81
C LEU A 404 3.98 30.81 18.50
N ASN A 405 3.03 31.15 17.63
CA ASN A 405 3.26 31.99 16.44
C ASN A 405 3.22 33.49 16.77
N ASN A 406 3.65 34.34 15.83
CA ASN A 406 3.77 35.79 16.06
C ASN A 406 2.40 36.44 16.35
N ALA A 407 1.34 35.99 15.69
CA ALA A 407 -0.01 36.54 15.90
C ALA A 407 -0.55 36.22 17.33
N GLN A 408 -0.33 34.99 17.81
CA GLN A 408 -0.66 34.59 19.19
C GLN A 408 0.18 35.36 20.21
N LYS A 409 1.49 35.52 19.96
CA LYS A 409 2.36 36.33 20.85
C LYS A 409 1.93 37.80 20.89
N GLN A 410 1.51 38.37 19.76
CA GLN A 410 1.04 39.76 19.70
C GLN A 410 -0.27 39.95 20.48
N ASP A 411 -1.23 39.04 20.32
CA ASP A 411 -2.49 39.07 21.07
C ASP A 411 -2.27 38.89 22.58
N LEU A 412 -1.45 37.92 22.98
CA LEU A 412 -1.09 37.72 24.39
C LEU A 412 -0.31 38.92 24.97
N THR A 413 0.54 39.56 24.18
CA THR A 413 1.22 40.81 24.58
C THR A 413 0.20 41.92 24.84
N SER A 414 -0.81 42.04 24.00
CA SER A 414 -1.88 43.04 24.14
C SER A 414 -2.73 42.74 25.38
N GLN A 415 -3.12 41.48 25.60
CA GLN A 415 -3.86 41.05 26.80
C GLN A 415 -3.06 41.29 28.09
N ILE A 416 -1.73 41.10 28.09
CA ILE A 416 -0.88 41.45 29.24
C ILE A 416 -0.92 42.96 29.49
N GLU A 417 -0.91 43.79 28.44
CA GLU A 417 -0.99 45.24 28.58
C GLU A 417 -2.36 45.76 29.00
N ASP A 418 -3.43 45.10 28.58
CA ASP A 418 -4.80 45.49 28.97
C ASP A 418 -5.14 45.07 30.41
N ALA A 419 -4.45 44.07 30.95
CA ALA A 419 -4.69 43.62 32.32
C ALA A 419 -4.33 44.71 33.36
N THR A 420 -5.32 45.06 34.20
CA THR A 420 -5.21 46.14 35.19
C THR A 420 -4.84 45.67 36.59
N THR A 421 -4.75 44.35 36.83
CA THR A 421 -4.41 43.74 38.12
C THR A 421 -3.35 42.66 37.98
N VAL A 422 -2.60 42.37 39.04
CA VAL A 422 -1.56 41.33 39.10
C VAL A 422 -2.17 39.96 38.79
N ASN A 423 -3.36 39.66 39.34
CA ASN A 423 -4.07 38.42 39.05
C ASN A 423 -4.50 38.31 37.59
N GLY A 424 -4.98 39.41 36.98
CA GLY A 424 -5.32 39.45 35.56
C GLY A 424 -4.10 39.14 34.68
N VAL A 425 -2.96 39.77 34.98
CA VAL A 425 -1.70 39.54 34.26
C VAL A 425 -1.23 38.09 34.41
N ASN A 426 -1.26 37.54 35.63
CA ASN A 426 -0.90 36.14 35.88
C ASN A 426 -1.84 35.17 35.16
N GLY A 427 -3.13 35.49 35.04
CA GLY A 427 -4.08 34.71 34.24
C GLY A 427 -3.69 34.65 32.75
N VAL A 428 -3.29 35.78 32.17
CA VAL A 428 -2.80 35.82 30.77
C VAL A 428 -1.48 35.06 30.62
N LYS A 429 -0.57 35.15 31.60
CA LYS A 429 0.67 34.36 31.64
C LYS A 429 0.38 32.85 31.60
N THR A 430 -0.52 32.35 32.45
CA THR A 430 -0.93 30.94 32.44
C THR A 430 -1.56 30.55 31.10
N LYS A 431 -2.45 31.40 30.55
CA LYS A 431 -3.08 31.19 29.23
C LYS A 431 -2.03 31.08 28.12
N ALA A 432 -0.97 31.88 28.17
CA ALA A 432 0.14 31.83 27.24
C ALA A 432 0.90 30.49 27.32
N GLN A 433 1.23 30.03 28.54
CA GLN A 433 1.93 28.76 28.76
C GLN A 433 1.09 27.55 28.29
N ASP A 434 -0.20 27.57 28.60
CA ASP A 434 -1.16 26.55 28.18
C ASP A 434 -1.27 26.46 26.64
N LEU A 435 -1.35 27.62 25.98
CA LEU A 435 -1.41 27.69 24.52
C LEU A 435 -0.09 27.25 23.88
N ASP A 436 1.05 27.64 24.44
CA ASP A 436 2.37 27.20 23.97
C ASP A 436 2.52 25.67 24.09
N GLY A 437 2.07 25.10 25.21
CA GLY A 437 2.04 23.64 25.39
C GLY A 437 1.10 22.95 24.39
N ALA A 438 -0.04 23.54 24.03
CA ALA A 438 -0.91 23.01 22.98
C ALA A 438 -0.24 23.10 21.59
N MET A 439 0.44 24.21 21.29
CA MET A 439 1.20 24.39 20.05
C MET A 439 2.36 23.39 19.94
N GLN A 440 3.06 23.10 21.04
CA GLN A 440 4.07 22.05 21.10
C GLN A 440 3.47 20.69 20.77
N ARG A 441 2.33 20.33 21.36
CA ARG A 441 1.64 19.07 21.04
C ARG A 441 1.20 19.01 19.59
N LEU A 442 0.74 20.12 19.00
CA LEU A 442 0.42 20.20 17.57
C LEU A 442 1.65 19.97 16.69
N GLN A 443 2.80 20.55 17.05
CA GLN A 443 4.07 20.31 16.39
C GLN A 443 4.45 18.83 16.45
N SER A 444 4.33 18.20 17.62
CA SER A 444 4.59 16.77 17.80
C SER A 444 3.61 15.88 17.02
N ALA A 445 2.33 16.25 16.95
CA ALA A 445 1.30 15.48 16.24
C ALA A 445 1.56 15.39 14.73
N ILE A 446 2.27 16.38 14.16
CA ILE A 446 2.64 16.37 12.74
C ILE A 446 4.12 16.03 12.50
N ALA A 447 4.89 15.72 13.54
CA ALA A 447 6.33 15.48 13.42
C ALA A 447 6.64 14.30 12.49
N ASN A 448 5.79 13.28 12.51
CA ASN A 448 5.96 12.07 11.70
C ASN A 448 5.23 12.14 10.35
N LYS A 449 4.70 13.31 9.93
CA LYS A 449 3.87 13.45 8.71
C LYS A 449 4.54 12.83 7.48
N ASP A 450 5.84 13.02 7.30
CA ASP A 450 6.57 12.56 6.12
C ASP A 450 6.76 11.03 6.17
N GLN A 451 6.98 10.48 7.36
CA GLN A 451 7.01 9.04 7.61
C GLN A 451 5.63 8.40 7.38
N THR A 452 4.56 9.02 7.86
CA THR A 452 3.18 8.56 7.62
C THR A 452 2.86 8.60 6.12
N LYS A 453 3.24 9.66 5.39
CA LYS A 453 3.04 9.74 3.93
C LYS A 453 3.89 8.76 3.12
N ALA A 454 5.06 8.37 3.62
CA ALA A 454 5.90 7.34 3.01
C ALA A 454 5.45 5.91 3.33
N ASN A 455 4.61 5.72 4.35
CA ASN A 455 4.11 4.42 4.76
C ASN A 455 3.05 3.88 3.77
N GLU A 456 3.07 2.57 3.56
CA GLU A 456 2.14 1.81 2.73
C GLU A 456 0.67 2.08 3.08
N ASN A 457 0.35 2.22 4.36
CA ASN A 457 -0.98 2.52 4.85
C ASN A 457 -1.52 3.88 4.36
N TYR A 458 -0.65 4.86 4.07
CA TYR A 458 -1.07 6.11 3.39
C TYR A 458 -1.05 5.94 1.86
N ILE A 459 -0.01 5.33 1.30
CA ILE A 459 0.15 5.31 -0.16
C ILE A 459 -1.02 4.58 -0.82
N ASP A 460 -1.44 3.45 -0.25
CA ASP A 460 -2.52 2.59 -0.74
C ASP A 460 -3.89 2.90 -0.09
N ALA A 461 -3.98 3.93 0.76
CA ALA A 461 -5.26 4.41 1.29
C ALA A 461 -6.15 5.00 0.19
N ASP A 462 -7.45 5.08 0.48
CA ASP A 462 -8.39 5.70 -0.44
C ASP A 462 -8.03 7.17 -0.69
N PRO A 463 -8.18 7.69 -1.93
CA PRO A 463 -7.82 9.07 -2.26
C PRO A 463 -8.46 10.13 -1.36
N THR A 464 -9.70 9.92 -0.93
CA THR A 464 -10.44 10.84 -0.04
C THR A 464 -9.83 10.90 1.36
N LYS A 465 -9.33 9.77 1.89
CA LYS A 465 -8.69 9.70 3.21
C LYS A 465 -7.29 10.33 3.19
N LYS A 466 -6.53 10.11 2.11
CA LYS A 466 -5.23 10.78 1.88
C LYS A 466 -5.41 12.30 1.88
N THR A 467 -6.37 12.79 1.10
CA THR A 467 -6.71 14.21 1.01
C THR A 467 -7.14 14.78 2.38
N ALA A 468 -7.94 14.03 3.16
CA ALA A 468 -8.35 14.46 4.49
C ALA A 468 -7.15 14.60 5.45
N PHE A 469 -6.22 13.65 5.45
CA PHE A 469 -4.98 13.72 6.23
C PHE A 469 -4.09 14.87 5.77
N ASP A 470 -3.87 15.03 4.46
CA ASP A 470 -3.08 16.12 3.89
C ASP A 470 -3.63 17.51 4.25
N ASN A 471 -4.95 17.66 4.23
CA ASN A 471 -5.62 18.90 4.63
C ASN A 471 -5.45 19.17 6.14
N ALA A 472 -5.56 18.14 6.99
CA ALA A 472 -5.34 18.28 8.42
C ALA A 472 -3.90 18.69 8.74
N ILE A 473 -2.91 18.10 8.05
CA ILE A 473 -1.49 18.49 8.14
C ILE A 473 -1.31 19.94 7.67
N THR A 474 -1.85 20.31 6.52
CA THR A 474 -1.75 21.68 5.98
C THR A 474 -2.34 22.71 6.96
N GLN A 475 -3.47 22.39 7.58
CA GLN A 475 -4.11 23.24 8.59
C GLN A 475 -3.24 23.39 9.84
N ALA A 476 -2.65 22.29 10.32
CA ALA A 476 -1.72 22.29 11.45
C ALA A 476 -0.44 23.11 11.15
N GLU A 477 0.14 22.94 9.96
CA GLU A 477 1.28 23.72 9.49
C GLU A 477 0.96 25.21 9.39
N SER A 478 -0.25 25.56 8.92
CA SER A 478 -0.73 26.94 8.90
C SER A 478 -0.77 27.54 10.30
N TYR A 479 -1.16 26.80 11.34
CA TYR A 479 -1.18 27.32 12.72
C TYR A 479 0.24 27.44 13.30
N LEU A 480 1.12 26.48 13.01
CA LEU A 480 2.50 26.43 13.50
C LEU A 480 3.43 27.43 12.82
N ASN A 481 3.07 27.92 11.62
CA ASN A 481 3.87 28.91 10.90
C ASN A 481 4.13 30.13 11.79
N LYS A 482 5.40 30.41 12.08
CA LYS A 482 5.78 31.47 13.02
C LYS A 482 5.38 32.85 12.55
N ASP A 483 5.57 33.14 11.27
CA ASP A 483 5.41 34.48 10.73
C ASP A 483 3.99 34.76 10.25
N HIS A 484 3.31 33.75 9.72
CA HIS A 484 2.00 33.88 9.05
C HIS A 484 0.90 33.04 9.70
N GLY A 485 1.17 32.42 10.84
CA GLY A 485 0.17 31.62 11.54
C GLY A 485 -0.97 32.47 12.08
N ALA A 486 -2.20 31.96 11.95
CA ALA A 486 -3.38 32.64 12.47
C ALA A 486 -3.36 32.68 14.01
N ASN A 487 -3.89 33.75 14.61
CA ASN A 487 -4.13 33.79 16.05
C ASN A 487 -5.27 32.80 16.40
N LYS A 488 -4.90 31.67 17.01
CA LYS A 488 -5.84 30.61 17.42
C LYS A 488 -5.69 30.35 18.90
N ASP A 489 -6.83 30.18 19.55
CA ASP A 489 -6.88 29.79 20.96
C ASP A 489 -6.53 28.31 21.17
N LYS A 490 -6.42 27.90 22.44
CA LYS A 490 -6.06 26.55 22.84
C LYS A 490 -7.04 25.50 22.30
N GLN A 491 -8.33 25.80 22.30
CA GLN A 491 -9.36 24.85 21.90
C GLN A 491 -9.30 24.57 20.40
N ALA A 492 -9.10 25.61 19.57
CA ALA A 492 -8.92 25.47 18.13
C ALA A 492 -7.64 24.68 17.79
N VAL A 493 -6.54 24.90 18.54
CA VAL A 493 -5.30 24.12 18.40
C VAL A 493 -5.56 22.64 18.76
N GLU A 494 -6.24 22.36 19.87
CA GLU A 494 -6.55 20.99 20.30
C GLU A 494 -7.50 20.27 19.33
N GLN A 495 -8.48 20.94 18.75
CA GLN A 495 -9.32 20.39 17.69
C GLN A 495 -8.51 20.02 16.44
N THR A 496 -7.50 20.84 16.11
CA THR A 496 -6.61 20.57 14.96
C THR A 496 -5.73 19.35 15.22
N ILE A 497 -5.20 19.20 16.45
CA ILE A 497 -4.50 17.97 16.87
C ILE A 497 -5.40 16.76 16.67
N GLN A 498 -6.64 16.85 17.15
CA GLN A 498 -7.59 15.74 17.05
C GLN A 498 -7.95 15.42 15.59
N SER A 499 -8.04 16.42 14.72
CA SER A 499 -8.24 16.23 13.28
C SER A 499 -7.06 15.48 12.63
N VAL A 500 -5.82 15.86 12.94
CA VAL A 500 -4.61 15.15 12.46
C VAL A 500 -4.64 13.68 12.90
N THR A 501 -4.81 13.41 14.19
CA THR A 501 -4.83 12.04 14.71
C THR A 501 -5.97 11.20 14.12
N SER A 502 -7.16 11.78 13.99
CA SER A 502 -8.33 11.06 13.48
C SER A 502 -8.19 10.73 11.99
N THR A 503 -7.63 11.64 11.21
CA THR A 503 -7.40 11.43 9.77
C THR A 503 -6.22 10.49 9.50
N GLU A 504 -5.18 10.51 10.34
CA GLU A 504 -4.09 9.52 10.32
C GLU A 504 -4.62 8.11 10.58
N ASN A 505 -5.40 7.92 11.66
CA ASN A 505 -6.00 6.63 12.01
C ASN A 505 -7.02 6.13 10.98
N ALA A 506 -7.61 7.05 10.19
CA ALA A 506 -8.55 6.69 9.14
C ALA A 506 -7.87 6.15 7.87
N LEU A 507 -6.54 6.34 7.71
CA LEU A 507 -5.78 5.77 6.60
C LEU A 507 -5.93 4.25 6.58
N ASN A 508 -6.25 3.72 5.40
CA ASN A 508 -6.73 2.35 5.24
C ASN A 508 -5.99 1.58 4.15
N GLY A 509 -4.75 1.96 3.82
CA GLY A 509 -3.92 1.24 2.85
C GLY A 509 -3.67 -0.22 3.24
N ASP A 510 -3.49 -0.51 4.52
CA ASP A 510 -3.30 -1.89 5.01
C ASP A 510 -4.56 -2.74 4.79
N ALA A 511 -5.73 -2.17 5.10
CA ALA A 511 -7.01 -2.83 4.86
C ALA A 511 -7.29 -3.01 3.36
N ASN A 512 -6.93 -2.01 2.55
CA ASN A 512 -7.03 -2.08 1.09
C ASN A 512 -6.10 -3.15 0.51
N LEU A 513 -4.87 -3.30 1.03
CA LEU A 513 -3.94 -4.36 0.66
C LEU A 513 -4.52 -5.74 0.97
N GLN A 514 -5.07 -5.93 2.16
CA GLN A 514 -5.68 -7.22 2.53
C GLN A 514 -6.91 -7.56 1.69
N ARG A 515 -7.75 -6.56 1.40
CA ARG A 515 -8.89 -6.73 0.48
C ARG A 515 -8.39 -7.12 -0.92
N ALA A 516 -7.40 -6.41 -1.46
CA ALA A 516 -6.81 -6.72 -2.76
C ALA A 516 -6.23 -8.14 -2.79
N LYS A 517 -5.52 -8.57 -1.73
CA LYS A 517 -4.99 -9.95 -1.61
C LYS A 517 -6.10 -10.99 -1.64
N THR A 518 -7.19 -10.74 -0.91
CA THR A 518 -8.36 -11.63 -0.86
C THR A 518 -9.01 -11.74 -2.25
N GLU A 519 -9.28 -10.60 -2.90
CA GLU A 519 -9.88 -10.54 -4.23
C GLU A 519 -8.99 -11.19 -5.30
N ALA A 520 -7.67 -10.97 -5.27
CA ALA A 520 -6.73 -11.60 -6.19
C ALA A 520 -6.64 -13.11 -5.97
N THR A 521 -6.63 -13.56 -4.71
CA THR A 521 -6.64 -14.99 -4.36
C THR A 521 -7.91 -15.68 -4.87
N GLN A 522 -9.08 -15.07 -4.67
CA GLN A 522 -10.35 -15.56 -5.22
C GLN A 522 -10.37 -15.55 -6.75
N ALA A 523 -9.84 -14.50 -7.38
CA ALA A 523 -9.72 -14.45 -8.83
C ALA A 523 -8.84 -15.60 -9.36
N ILE A 524 -7.68 -15.86 -8.73
CA ILE A 524 -6.78 -16.97 -9.07
C ILE A 524 -7.48 -18.33 -8.89
N ASP A 525 -8.28 -18.49 -7.84
CA ASP A 525 -9.08 -19.71 -7.63
C ASP A 525 -10.04 -19.97 -8.79
N ASN A 526 -10.68 -18.92 -9.28
CA ASN A 526 -11.66 -18.99 -10.37
C ASN A 526 -11.03 -19.19 -11.76
N LEU A 527 -9.71 -19.06 -11.92
CA LEU A 527 -9.02 -19.34 -13.19
C LEU A 527 -9.06 -20.84 -13.50
N THR A 528 -9.70 -21.22 -14.60
CA THR A 528 -10.04 -22.62 -14.91
C THR A 528 -8.91 -23.42 -15.58
N HIS A 529 -7.93 -22.75 -16.19
CA HIS A 529 -6.89 -23.41 -16.99
C HIS A 529 -5.56 -23.58 -16.26
N LEU A 530 -5.34 -22.85 -15.16
CA LEU A 530 -4.18 -23.04 -14.29
C LEU A 530 -4.25 -24.36 -13.52
N ASN A 531 -3.10 -25.01 -13.33
CA ASN A 531 -3.01 -26.18 -12.44
C ASN A 531 -2.86 -25.76 -10.96
N THR A 532 -3.07 -26.73 -10.06
CA THR A 532 -3.02 -26.49 -8.61
C THR A 532 -1.67 -25.92 -8.14
N PRO A 533 -0.51 -26.44 -8.59
CA PRO A 533 0.79 -25.85 -8.24
C PRO A 533 0.95 -24.38 -8.68
N GLN A 534 0.52 -24.01 -9.89
CA GLN A 534 0.53 -22.63 -10.38
C GLN A 534 -0.36 -21.71 -9.54
N LYS A 535 -1.60 -22.15 -9.25
CA LYS A 535 -2.49 -21.40 -8.35
C LYS A 535 -1.86 -21.19 -6.98
N THR A 536 -1.23 -22.24 -6.42
CA THR A 536 -0.57 -22.17 -5.11
C THR A 536 0.57 -21.17 -5.11
N ALA A 537 1.46 -21.24 -6.11
CA ALA A 537 2.60 -20.33 -6.23
C ALA A 537 2.15 -18.86 -6.43
N LEU A 538 1.15 -18.62 -7.29
CA LEU A 538 0.60 -17.27 -7.51
C LEU A 538 -0.06 -16.72 -6.24
N LYS A 539 -0.80 -17.55 -5.48
CA LYS A 539 -1.36 -17.14 -4.19
C LYS A 539 -0.29 -16.82 -3.14
N GLN A 540 0.82 -17.57 -3.11
CA GLN A 540 1.96 -17.24 -2.25
C GLN A 540 2.57 -15.89 -2.64
N GLN A 541 2.74 -15.62 -3.94
CA GLN A 541 3.20 -14.31 -4.43
C GLN A 541 2.23 -13.18 -4.04
N VAL A 542 0.91 -13.39 -4.19
CA VAL A 542 -0.12 -12.42 -3.76
C VAL A 542 -0.03 -12.16 -2.26
N ASN A 543 0.11 -13.20 -1.44
CA ASN A 543 0.25 -13.06 0.01
C ASN A 543 1.55 -12.33 0.41
N ALA A 544 2.64 -12.51 -0.33
CA ALA A 544 3.91 -11.83 -0.10
C ALA A 544 3.93 -10.38 -0.61
N ALA A 545 3.01 -9.98 -1.50
CA ALA A 545 2.97 -8.62 -2.04
C ALA A 545 2.73 -7.59 -0.92
N GLN A 546 3.51 -6.50 -0.95
CA GLN A 546 3.47 -5.44 0.06
C GLN A 546 2.56 -4.28 -0.32
N ARG A 547 2.08 -4.24 -1.57
CA ARG A 547 1.36 -3.11 -2.16
C ARG A 547 0.14 -3.55 -2.96
N VAL A 548 -0.93 -2.76 -2.94
CA VAL A 548 -2.16 -3.01 -3.72
C VAL A 548 -1.87 -3.09 -5.22
N SER A 549 -0.98 -2.23 -5.73
CA SER A 549 -0.54 -2.27 -7.13
C SER A 549 0.14 -3.58 -7.49
N GLY A 550 1.08 -4.06 -6.65
CA GLY A 550 1.75 -5.34 -6.86
C GLY A 550 0.79 -6.54 -6.83
N VAL A 551 -0.22 -6.51 -5.96
CA VAL A 551 -1.30 -7.52 -5.96
C VAL A 551 -2.12 -7.48 -7.26
N THR A 552 -2.41 -6.28 -7.76
CA THR A 552 -3.14 -6.07 -9.02
C THR A 552 -2.36 -6.59 -10.22
N ASP A 553 -1.05 -6.33 -10.28
CA ASP A 553 -0.16 -6.82 -11.34
C ASP A 553 -0.06 -8.35 -11.32
N LEU A 554 0.00 -8.96 -10.13
CA LEU A 554 -0.01 -10.43 -9.97
C LEU A 554 -1.35 -11.05 -10.41
N LYS A 555 -2.48 -10.41 -10.08
CA LYS A 555 -3.81 -10.83 -10.56
C LYS A 555 -3.87 -10.82 -12.09
N ASN A 556 -3.40 -9.75 -12.72
CA ASN A 556 -3.34 -9.64 -14.19
C ASN A 556 -2.40 -10.68 -14.80
N SER A 557 -1.22 -10.87 -14.20
CA SER A 557 -0.25 -11.88 -14.63
C SER A 557 -0.82 -13.30 -14.54
N ALA A 558 -1.58 -13.60 -13.49
CA ALA A 558 -2.30 -14.86 -13.35
C ALA A 558 -3.34 -15.06 -14.45
N THR A 559 -4.09 -14.00 -14.82
CA THR A 559 -5.02 -14.04 -15.95
C THR A 559 -4.29 -14.31 -17.27
N SER A 560 -3.17 -13.63 -17.54
CA SER A 560 -2.34 -13.88 -18.73
C SER A 560 -1.79 -15.30 -18.76
N LEU A 561 -1.30 -15.82 -17.63
CA LEU A 561 -0.84 -17.20 -17.50
C LEU A 561 -1.98 -18.18 -17.78
N ASN A 562 -3.19 -17.92 -17.28
CA ASN A 562 -4.36 -18.76 -17.51
C ASN A 562 -4.71 -18.83 -19.01
N SER A 563 -4.67 -17.71 -19.72
CA SER A 563 -4.85 -17.69 -21.18
C SER A 563 -3.74 -18.46 -21.91
N ALA A 564 -2.48 -18.32 -21.51
CA ALA A 564 -1.37 -19.08 -22.10
C ALA A 564 -1.51 -20.59 -21.83
N MET A 565 -1.98 -20.98 -20.63
CA MET A 565 -2.23 -22.38 -20.27
C MET A 565 -3.40 -22.97 -21.05
N ASP A 566 -4.44 -22.20 -21.34
CA ASP A 566 -5.52 -22.62 -22.23
C ASP A 566 -4.99 -22.94 -23.63
N GLN A 567 -4.19 -22.03 -24.21
CA GLN A 567 -3.54 -22.25 -25.50
C GLN A 567 -2.61 -23.47 -25.50
N LEU A 568 -1.83 -23.67 -24.43
CA LEU A 568 -0.96 -24.85 -24.30
C LEU A 568 -1.78 -26.14 -24.25
N LYS A 569 -2.87 -26.16 -23.46
CA LYS A 569 -3.79 -27.30 -23.37
C LYS A 569 -4.41 -27.64 -24.71
N GLN A 570 -4.82 -26.63 -25.48
CA GLN A 570 -5.35 -26.81 -26.84
C GLN A 570 -4.27 -27.39 -27.78
N ALA A 571 -3.05 -26.84 -27.77
CA ALA A 571 -1.96 -27.29 -28.64
C ALA A 571 -1.52 -28.74 -28.40
N ILE A 572 -1.75 -29.30 -27.21
CA ILE A 572 -1.44 -30.71 -26.91
C ILE A 572 -2.67 -31.63 -26.90
N ALA A 573 -3.87 -31.09 -27.12
CA ALA A 573 -5.11 -31.85 -27.02
C ALA A 573 -5.19 -32.96 -28.08
N ASP A 574 -4.69 -32.68 -29.28
CA ASP A 574 -4.74 -33.59 -30.43
C ASP A 574 -3.58 -34.59 -30.46
N HIS A 575 -2.77 -34.69 -29.39
CA HIS A 575 -1.59 -35.57 -29.35
C HIS A 575 -1.88 -37.00 -29.79
N ASP A 576 -2.91 -37.61 -29.21
CA ASP A 576 -3.28 -39.01 -29.51
C ASP A 576 -3.66 -39.18 -30.99
N THR A 577 -4.30 -38.17 -31.58
CA THR A 577 -4.65 -38.12 -33.01
C THR A 577 -3.41 -37.93 -33.89
N ILE A 578 -2.48 -37.05 -33.48
CA ILE A 578 -1.25 -36.75 -34.22
C ILE A 578 -0.33 -37.99 -34.25
N VAL A 579 -0.09 -38.64 -33.11
CA VAL A 579 0.81 -39.81 -33.05
C VAL A 579 0.25 -41.05 -33.74
N ALA A 580 -1.08 -41.16 -33.85
CA ALA A 580 -1.74 -42.20 -34.64
C ALA A 580 -1.72 -41.91 -36.16
N GLY A 581 -1.50 -40.65 -36.56
CA GLY A 581 -1.53 -40.21 -37.94
C GLY A 581 -0.35 -40.68 -38.80
N GLY A 582 -0.57 -40.78 -40.11
CA GLY A 582 0.47 -41.11 -41.10
C GLY A 582 1.64 -40.13 -41.11
N ASN A 583 1.38 -38.84 -40.87
CA ASN A 583 2.42 -37.82 -40.84
C ASN A 583 3.39 -37.99 -39.66
N TYR A 584 2.95 -38.55 -38.53
CA TYR A 584 3.85 -38.91 -37.43
C TYR A 584 4.49 -40.28 -37.65
N THR A 585 3.69 -41.32 -37.93
CA THR A 585 4.20 -42.70 -37.99
C THR A 585 5.19 -42.96 -39.13
N ASN A 586 5.11 -42.20 -40.24
CA ASN A 586 6.09 -42.23 -41.34
C ASN A 586 7.20 -41.19 -41.22
N ALA A 587 7.16 -40.30 -40.21
CA ALA A 587 8.18 -39.27 -40.03
C ALA A 587 9.52 -39.88 -39.64
N SER A 588 10.58 -39.11 -39.88
CA SER A 588 11.93 -39.49 -39.45
C SER A 588 12.02 -39.57 -37.91
N PRO A 589 12.83 -40.49 -37.33
CA PRO A 589 12.87 -40.69 -35.88
C PRO A 589 13.23 -39.43 -35.07
N ASP A 590 14.06 -38.54 -35.62
CA ASP A 590 14.41 -37.27 -35.00
C ASP A 590 13.20 -36.32 -34.90
N LYS A 591 12.33 -36.31 -35.91
CA LYS A 591 11.10 -35.49 -35.93
C LYS A 591 10.03 -36.07 -35.00
N GLN A 592 9.88 -37.39 -34.98
CA GLN A 592 9.02 -38.09 -34.01
C GLN A 592 9.46 -37.80 -32.57
N GLY A 593 10.77 -37.90 -32.30
CA GLY A 593 11.37 -37.57 -31.01
C GLY A 593 11.14 -36.10 -30.62
N ALA A 594 11.41 -35.16 -31.53
CA ALA A 594 11.23 -33.74 -31.28
C ALA A 594 9.78 -33.36 -30.93
N TYR A 595 8.79 -33.95 -31.62
CA TYR A 595 7.37 -33.75 -31.28
C TYR A 595 7.03 -34.36 -29.92
N THR A 596 7.46 -35.60 -29.66
CA THR A 596 7.21 -36.30 -28.39
C THR A 596 7.83 -35.56 -27.20
N ASP A 597 9.05 -35.06 -27.34
CA ASP A 597 9.75 -34.29 -26.30
C ASP A 597 9.06 -32.95 -26.05
N ALA A 598 8.67 -32.23 -27.10
CA ALA A 598 7.93 -30.98 -26.98
C ALA A 598 6.57 -31.20 -26.30
N TYR A 599 5.83 -32.25 -26.68
CA TYR A 599 4.58 -32.64 -26.03
C TYR A 599 4.80 -32.99 -24.55
N ASN A 600 5.81 -33.80 -24.21
CA ASN A 600 6.09 -34.18 -22.83
C ASN A 600 6.48 -32.97 -21.97
N ALA A 601 7.27 -32.04 -22.51
CA ALA A 601 7.60 -30.79 -21.85
C ALA A 601 6.35 -29.92 -21.60
N ALA A 602 5.47 -29.80 -22.59
CA ALA A 602 4.19 -29.11 -22.46
C ALA A 602 3.26 -29.79 -21.45
N LYS A 603 3.17 -31.12 -21.47
CA LYS A 603 2.39 -31.94 -20.53
C LYS A 603 2.87 -31.76 -19.10
N ASN A 604 4.17 -31.69 -18.88
CA ASN A 604 4.78 -31.40 -17.58
C ASN A 604 4.36 -30.01 -17.05
N ILE A 605 4.33 -28.99 -17.92
CA ILE A 605 3.83 -27.65 -17.58
C ILE A 605 2.34 -27.70 -17.25
N VAL A 606 1.52 -28.40 -18.05
CA VAL A 606 0.08 -28.58 -17.80
C VAL A 606 -0.17 -29.24 -16.45
N ASN A 607 0.61 -30.26 -16.09
CA ASN A 607 0.52 -30.97 -14.82
C ASN A 607 1.11 -30.20 -13.63
N GLY A 608 2.00 -29.23 -13.89
CA GLY A 608 2.72 -28.47 -12.86
C GLY A 608 3.83 -29.28 -12.18
N SER A 609 4.41 -30.26 -12.87
CA SER A 609 5.45 -31.15 -12.36
C SER A 609 6.48 -31.46 -13.46
N PRO A 610 7.79 -31.55 -13.13
CA PRO A 610 8.39 -31.39 -11.81
C PRO A 610 8.49 -29.92 -11.36
N ASN A 611 8.49 -28.96 -12.29
CA ASN A 611 8.68 -27.55 -12.00
C ASN A 611 7.39 -26.75 -12.22
N VAL A 612 7.08 -25.84 -11.30
CA VAL A 612 5.96 -24.92 -11.43
C VAL A 612 6.40 -23.71 -12.26
N ILE A 613 5.74 -23.48 -13.40
CA ILE A 613 5.98 -22.32 -14.26
C ILE A 613 4.85 -21.31 -14.06
N THR A 614 5.17 -20.12 -13.54
CA THR A 614 4.19 -19.04 -13.26
C THR A 614 4.24 -17.87 -14.25
N ASN A 615 5.18 -17.89 -15.19
CA ASN A 615 5.31 -16.86 -16.22
C ASN A 615 4.59 -17.28 -17.51
N ALA A 616 3.68 -16.43 -18.00
CA ALA A 616 2.91 -16.68 -19.21
C ALA A 616 3.80 -16.85 -20.45
N ALA A 617 4.92 -16.12 -20.55
CA ALA A 617 5.81 -16.18 -21.70
C ALA A 617 6.47 -17.56 -21.86
N ASP A 618 6.83 -18.22 -20.75
CA ASP A 618 7.42 -19.55 -20.77
C ASP A 618 6.42 -20.61 -21.22
N VAL A 619 5.15 -20.46 -20.83
CA VAL A 619 4.04 -21.32 -21.30
C VAL A 619 3.82 -21.11 -22.81
N THR A 620 3.76 -19.86 -23.27
CA THR A 620 3.65 -19.55 -24.71
C THR A 620 4.80 -20.12 -25.52
N ALA A 621 6.04 -20.06 -25.01
CA ALA A 621 7.19 -20.65 -25.68
C ALA A 621 7.09 -22.19 -25.79
N ALA A 622 6.53 -22.85 -24.77
CA ALA A 622 6.24 -24.28 -24.84
C ALA A 622 5.16 -24.62 -25.87
N THR A 623 4.08 -23.82 -25.94
CA THR A 623 3.04 -23.94 -26.97
C THR A 623 3.65 -23.85 -28.38
N GLN A 624 4.49 -22.85 -28.63
CA GLN A 624 5.15 -22.67 -29.92
C GLN A 624 6.07 -23.84 -30.27
N ARG A 625 6.80 -24.40 -29.28
CA ARG A 625 7.64 -25.59 -29.51
C ARG A 625 6.83 -26.81 -29.97
N VAL A 626 5.67 -27.06 -29.36
CA VAL A 626 4.76 -28.14 -29.78
C VAL A 626 4.29 -27.91 -31.21
N ASN A 627 3.74 -26.74 -31.52
CA ASN A 627 3.23 -26.43 -32.86
C ASN A 627 4.33 -26.51 -33.94
N ASN A 628 5.53 -26.02 -33.64
CA ASN A 628 6.67 -26.08 -34.55
C ASN A 628 7.15 -27.52 -34.76
N ALA A 629 7.12 -28.37 -33.73
CA ALA A 629 7.48 -29.77 -33.85
C ALA A 629 6.42 -30.57 -34.62
N GLU A 630 5.14 -30.27 -34.42
CA GLU A 630 4.02 -30.85 -35.17
C GLU A 630 4.11 -30.52 -36.66
N THR A 631 4.25 -29.24 -37.00
CA THR A 631 4.43 -28.79 -38.40
C THR A 631 5.74 -29.30 -39.02
N GLY A 632 6.74 -29.63 -38.19
CA GLY A 632 8.00 -30.24 -38.61
C GLY A 632 7.93 -31.74 -38.91
N LEU A 633 6.80 -32.42 -38.63
CA LEU A 633 6.60 -33.82 -39.00
C LEU A 633 6.58 -33.97 -40.52
N ASN A 634 7.35 -34.93 -41.02
CA ASN A 634 7.59 -35.14 -42.45
C ASN A 634 7.08 -36.48 -42.98
N GLY A 635 6.22 -37.19 -42.24
CA GLY A 635 5.77 -38.52 -42.60
C GLY A 635 4.95 -38.58 -43.88
N ASP A 636 4.11 -37.59 -44.15
CA ASP A 636 3.33 -37.55 -45.40
C ASP A 636 4.25 -37.35 -46.61
N THR A 637 5.30 -36.53 -46.45
CA THR A 637 6.32 -36.32 -47.48
C THR A 637 7.15 -37.58 -47.70
N ASN A 638 7.52 -38.28 -46.63
CA ASN A 638 8.25 -39.55 -46.70
C ASN A 638 7.41 -40.63 -47.40
N LEU A 639 6.12 -40.73 -47.08
CA LEU A 639 5.19 -41.67 -47.72
C LEU A 639 5.01 -41.36 -49.21
N ALA A 640 4.84 -40.09 -49.57
CA ALA A 640 4.74 -39.66 -50.97
C ALA A 640 6.03 -40.00 -51.75
N THR A 641 7.20 -39.74 -51.14
CA THR A 641 8.51 -40.07 -51.73
C THR A 641 8.67 -41.57 -51.95
N ALA A 642 8.32 -42.39 -50.95
CA ALA A 642 8.37 -43.85 -51.05
C ALA A 642 7.45 -44.37 -52.17
N LYS A 643 6.22 -43.84 -52.27
CA LYS A 643 5.27 -44.20 -53.34
C LYS A 643 5.83 -43.87 -54.71
N GLN A 644 6.42 -42.69 -54.87
CA GLN A 644 7.02 -42.28 -56.13
C GLN A 644 8.19 -43.20 -56.52
N GLN A 645 9.10 -43.49 -55.58
CA GLN A 645 10.22 -44.41 -55.81
C GLN A 645 9.77 -45.84 -56.16
N ALA A 646 8.71 -46.34 -55.52
CA ALA A 646 8.14 -47.65 -55.84
C ALA A 646 7.50 -47.67 -57.24
N LYS A 647 6.77 -46.62 -57.63
CA LYS A 647 6.25 -46.46 -58.99
C LYS A 647 7.37 -46.37 -60.02
N ASP A 648 8.45 -45.64 -59.72
CA ASP A 648 9.60 -45.51 -60.60
C ASP A 648 10.29 -46.87 -60.79
N ALA A 649 10.49 -47.64 -59.72
CA ALA A 649 11.01 -49.00 -59.79
C ALA A 649 10.09 -49.95 -60.59
N LEU A 650 8.77 -49.88 -60.37
CA LEU A 650 7.78 -50.68 -61.09
C LEU A 650 7.79 -50.40 -62.60
N ARG A 651 8.05 -49.16 -63.02
CA ARG A 651 8.20 -48.83 -64.46
C ARG A 651 9.39 -49.54 -65.10
N GLN A 652 10.48 -49.74 -64.35
CA GLN A 652 11.69 -50.41 -64.83
C GLN A 652 11.56 -51.94 -64.91
N MET A 653 10.51 -52.54 -64.33
CA MET A 653 10.25 -53.98 -64.40
C MET A 653 9.71 -54.35 -65.79
N THR A 654 10.45 -55.13 -66.57
CA THR A 654 10.17 -55.36 -68.01
C THR A 654 9.36 -56.63 -68.30
N HIS A 655 9.21 -57.52 -67.32
CA HIS A 655 8.62 -58.85 -67.51
C HIS A 655 7.17 -58.93 -67.03
N LEU A 656 6.73 -57.99 -66.19
CA LEU A 656 5.32 -57.84 -65.81
C LEU A 656 4.44 -57.43 -67.00
N SER A 657 3.17 -57.85 -66.98
CA SER A 657 2.14 -57.34 -67.89
C SER A 657 1.64 -55.94 -67.47
N ASP A 658 1.03 -55.20 -68.40
CA ASP A 658 0.48 -53.87 -68.10
C ASP A 658 -0.62 -53.95 -67.02
N ALA A 659 -1.44 -55.00 -67.04
CA ALA A 659 -2.43 -55.24 -66.00
C ALA A 659 -1.78 -55.49 -64.64
N GLN A 660 -0.67 -56.25 -64.58
CA GLN A 660 0.08 -56.49 -63.34
C GLN A 660 0.64 -55.17 -62.80
N LYS A 661 1.26 -54.35 -63.66
CA LYS A 661 1.76 -53.02 -63.31
C LYS A 661 0.65 -52.09 -62.82
N GLN A 662 -0.52 -52.09 -63.46
CA GLN A 662 -1.64 -51.25 -63.05
C GLN A 662 -2.20 -51.66 -61.69
N SER A 663 -2.37 -52.97 -61.44
CA SER A 663 -2.86 -53.47 -60.16
C SER A 663 -1.87 -53.19 -59.01
N ILE A 664 -0.57 -53.39 -59.26
CA ILE A 664 0.50 -53.04 -58.30
C ILE A 664 0.56 -51.53 -58.06
N THR A 665 0.34 -50.70 -59.09
CA THR A 665 0.22 -49.24 -58.92
C THR A 665 -0.90 -48.88 -57.95
N GLY A 666 -2.05 -49.56 -58.07
CA GLY A 666 -3.16 -49.42 -57.11
C GLY A 666 -2.80 -49.84 -55.68
N GLN A 667 -2.01 -50.91 -55.51
CA GLN A 667 -1.49 -51.33 -54.20
C GLN A 667 -0.50 -50.31 -53.61
N ILE A 668 0.39 -49.73 -54.43
CA ILE A 668 1.30 -48.66 -54.01
C ILE A 668 0.52 -47.41 -53.57
N ASP A 669 -0.49 -47.01 -54.33
CA ASP A 669 -1.31 -45.83 -54.01
C ASP A 669 -2.17 -46.01 -52.75
N SER A 670 -2.63 -47.24 -52.49
CA SER A 670 -3.43 -47.56 -51.31
C SER A 670 -2.60 -47.71 -50.03
N ALA A 671 -1.29 -47.91 -50.13
CA ALA A 671 -0.42 -48.06 -48.96
C ALA A 671 -0.40 -46.77 -48.13
N THR A 672 -0.64 -46.88 -46.81
CA THR A 672 -0.67 -45.75 -45.87
C THR A 672 0.62 -45.57 -45.10
N GLN A 673 1.54 -46.54 -45.19
CA GLN A 673 2.84 -46.54 -44.51
C GLN A 673 3.99 -46.75 -45.51
N VAL A 674 5.13 -46.11 -45.24
CA VAL A 674 6.37 -46.24 -46.03
C VAL A 674 6.82 -47.70 -46.09
N THR A 675 6.70 -48.44 -44.99
CA THR A 675 7.01 -49.88 -44.93
C THR A 675 6.06 -50.71 -45.80
N GLY A 676 4.77 -50.36 -45.84
CA GLY A 676 3.79 -51.00 -46.72
C GLY A 676 4.10 -50.77 -48.20
N VAL A 677 4.53 -49.56 -48.58
CA VAL A 677 5.00 -49.25 -49.95
C VAL A 677 6.21 -50.11 -50.31
N GLN A 678 7.16 -50.26 -49.39
CA GLN A 678 8.35 -51.09 -49.60
C GLN A 678 7.98 -52.58 -49.79
N SER A 679 7.06 -53.13 -48.99
CA SER A 679 6.57 -54.51 -49.18
C SER A 679 5.91 -54.74 -50.55
N VAL A 680 5.12 -53.78 -51.04
CA VAL A 680 4.52 -53.86 -52.38
C VAL A 680 5.59 -53.83 -53.47
N LYS A 681 6.61 -52.97 -53.32
CA LYS A 681 7.77 -52.90 -54.23
C LYS A 681 8.58 -54.20 -54.27
N ASP A 682 8.81 -54.81 -53.11
CA ASP A 682 9.53 -56.09 -53.01
C ASP A 682 8.72 -57.23 -53.65
N ASN A 683 7.42 -57.30 -53.39
CA ASN A 683 6.55 -58.27 -54.03
C ASN A 683 6.49 -58.09 -55.55
N ALA A 684 6.44 -56.85 -56.04
CA ALA A 684 6.50 -56.54 -57.47
C ALA A 684 7.81 -57.02 -58.11
N THR A 685 8.94 -56.85 -57.41
CA THR A 685 10.26 -57.32 -57.86
C THR A 685 10.28 -58.85 -57.97
N ASN A 686 9.76 -59.55 -56.95
CA ASN A 686 9.66 -61.00 -56.96
C ASN A 686 8.73 -61.50 -58.08
N LEU A 687 7.62 -60.81 -58.31
CA LEU A 687 6.69 -61.14 -59.39
C LEU A 687 7.33 -60.95 -60.77
N ASP A 688 8.08 -59.87 -60.99
CA ASP A 688 8.78 -59.62 -62.26
C ASP A 688 9.78 -60.73 -62.56
N ASN A 689 10.54 -61.17 -61.55
CA ASN A 689 11.45 -62.31 -61.67
C ASN A 689 10.72 -63.62 -62.00
N ALA A 690 9.59 -63.91 -61.34
CA ALA A 690 8.77 -65.09 -61.63
C ALA A 690 8.18 -65.03 -63.05
N MET A 691 7.73 -63.85 -63.49
CA MET A 691 7.22 -63.63 -64.84
C MET A 691 8.30 -63.82 -65.91
N ASN A 692 9.54 -63.40 -65.63
CA ASN A 692 10.68 -63.70 -66.49
C ASN A 692 10.89 -65.22 -66.64
N GLN A 693 10.88 -65.97 -65.54
CA GLN A 693 10.99 -67.43 -65.57
C GLN A 693 9.85 -68.09 -66.36
N LEU A 694 8.61 -67.63 -66.17
CA LEU A 694 7.44 -68.13 -66.90
C LEU A 694 7.52 -67.84 -68.41
N ARG A 695 7.95 -66.64 -68.80
CA ARG A 695 8.16 -66.28 -70.22
C ARG A 695 9.24 -67.17 -70.86
N ASN A 696 10.33 -67.42 -70.13
CA ASN A 696 11.42 -68.30 -70.62
C ASN A 696 10.99 -69.76 -70.75
N SER A 697 10.14 -70.28 -69.86
CA SER A 697 9.73 -71.70 -69.90
C SER A 697 8.89 -72.06 -71.14
N ILE A 698 8.15 -71.09 -71.70
CA ILE A 698 7.35 -71.26 -72.92
C ILE A 698 8.02 -70.71 -74.19
N ALA A 699 9.20 -70.11 -74.09
CA ALA A 699 9.87 -69.46 -75.23
C ALA A 699 10.07 -70.41 -76.43
N ASN A 700 10.40 -71.67 -76.15
CA ASN A 700 10.67 -72.69 -77.19
C ASN A 700 9.48 -73.65 -77.39
N LYS A 701 8.24 -73.24 -77.06
CA LYS A 701 7.05 -74.12 -77.14
C LYS A 701 6.84 -74.73 -78.53
N ASP A 702 7.11 -73.96 -79.58
CA ASP A 702 6.87 -74.39 -80.96
C ASP A 702 7.96 -75.36 -81.44
N GLU A 703 9.21 -75.15 -81.01
CA GLU A 703 10.32 -76.09 -81.24
C GLU A 703 10.07 -77.43 -80.55
N VAL A 704 9.58 -77.41 -79.30
CA VAL A 704 9.25 -78.64 -78.55
C VAL A 704 8.14 -79.41 -79.25
N LYS A 705 7.08 -78.74 -79.72
CA LYS A 705 5.96 -79.37 -80.45
C LYS A 705 6.38 -79.99 -81.79
N ALA A 706 7.42 -79.46 -82.44
CA ALA A 706 7.95 -80.00 -83.69
C ALA A 706 8.95 -81.16 -83.49
N SER A 707 9.42 -81.39 -82.26
CA SER A 707 10.49 -82.35 -81.96
C SER A 707 10.01 -83.81 -81.91
N GLN A 708 10.93 -84.74 -82.19
CA GLN A 708 10.68 -86.19 -82.10
C GLN A 708 10.09 -86.61 -80.73
N PRO A 709 10.62 -86.14 -79.59
CA PRO A 709 10.05 -86.47 -78.28
C PRO A 709 8.58 -86.10 -78.12
N TYR A 710 8.08 -85.07 -78.80
CA TYR A 710 6.67 -84.67 -78.75
C TYR A 710 5.81 -85.44 -79.75
N VAL A 711 6.19 -85.50 -81.03
CA VAL A 711 5.33 -86.03 -82.10
C VAL A 711 5.00 -87.52 -81.93
N ASP A 712 5.94 -88.30 -81.38
CA ASP A 712 5.77 -89.73 -81.11
C ASP A 712 5.33 -90.02 -79.65
N ALA A 713 5.17 -88.99 -78.80
CA ALA A 713 4.73 -89.16 -77.41
C ALA A 713 3.25 -89.55 -77.29
N ASP A 714 2.89 -90.08 -76.13
CA ASP A 714 1.50 -90.39 -75.82
C ASP A 714 0.64 -89.13 -75.79
N ARG A 715 -0.60 -89.27 -76.22
CA ARG A 715 -1.53 -88.15 -76.41
C ARG A 715 -1.86 -87.43 -75.11
N ASP A 716 -1.89 -88.14 -73.98
CA ASP A 716 -2.08 -87.55 -72.65
C ASP A 716 -0.87 -86.69 -72.23
N LYS A 717 0.36 -87.10 -72.55
CA LYS A 717 1.58 -86.32 -72.29
C LYS A 717 1.68 -85.08 -73.19
N GLN A 718 1.33 -85.21 -74.48
CA GLN A 718 1.18 -84.07 -75.39
C GLN A 718 0.16 -83.05 -74.85
N ASN A 719 -1.01 -83.53 -74.41
CA ASN A 719 -2.06 -82.69 -73.83
C ASN A 719 -1.62 -82.02 -72.53
N ALA A 720 -0.94 -82.75 -71.63
CA ALA A 720 -0.43 -82.18 -70.38
C ALA A 720 0.58 -81.04 -70.63
N TYR A 721 1.48 -81.21 -71.61
CA TYR A 721 2.39 -80.15 -72.02
C TYR A 721 1.64 -78.95 -72.63
N ASN A 722 0.69 -79.20 -73.54
CA ASN A 722 -0.13 -78.15 -74.16
C ASN A 722 -0.91 -77.33 -73.11
N THR A 723 -1.57 -78.01 -72.17
CA THR A 723 -2.34 -77.37 -71.09
C THR A 723 -1.44 -76.52 -70.19
N ALA A 724 -0.24 -77.00 -69.85
CA ALA A 724 0.71 -76.22 -69.06
C ALA A 724 1.17 -74.94 -69.81
N VAL A 725 1.43 -75.04 -71.11
CA VAL A 725 1.78 -73.89 -71.95
C VAL A 725 0.62 -72.89 -72.02
N THR A 726 -0.61 -73.36 -72.23
CA THR A 726 -1.80 -72.48 -72.25
C THR A 726 -2.05 -71.79 -70.90
N SER A 727 -1.88 -72.50 -69.79
CA SER A 727 -1.96 -71.89 -68.45
C SER A 727 -0.90 -70.81 -68.23
N ALA A 728 0.33 -71.04 -68.70
CA ALA A 728 1.39 -70.03 -68.67
C ALA A 728 1.08 -68.82 -69.55
N GLU A 729 0.54 -69.04 -70.76
CA GLU A 729 0.10 -67.97 -71.67
C GLU A 729 -1.05 -67.14 -71.08
N ASN A 730 -1.99 -67.76 -70.39
CA ASN A 730 -3.09 -67.05 -69.72
C ASN A 730 -2.58 -66.11 -68.62
N ILE A 731 -1.55 -66.52 -67.86
CA ILE A 731 -0.92 -65.66 -66.84
C ILE A 731 -0.16 -64.50 -67.50
N ILE A 732 0.58 -64.77 -68.59
CA ILE A 732 1.36 -63.74 -69.30
C ILE A 732 0.47 -62.70 -69.97
N ASN A 733 -0.65 -63.13 -70.57
CA ASN A 733 -1.52 -62.28 -71.38
C ASN A 733 -2.75 -61.76 -70.63
N ALA A 734 -2.85 -61.98 -69.31
CA ALA A 734 -3.98 -61.51 -68.52
C ALA A 734 -4.11 -59.97 -68.61
N THR A 735 -5.24 -59.50 -69.16
CA THR A 735 -5.55 -58.08 -69.33
C THR A 735 -6.47 -57.53 -68.22
N SER A 736 -7.18 -58.40 -67.50
CA SER A 736 -8.04 -58.07 -66.37
C SER A 736 -7.87 -59.10 -65.26
N GLN A 737 -7.67 -58.65 -64.01
CA GLN A 737 -7.36 -59.51 -62.85
C GLN A 737 -6.13 -60.42 -63.05
N PRO A 738 -4.95 -59.83 -63.25
CA PRO A 738 -3.74 -60.62 -63.41
C PRO A 738 -3.32 -61.31 -62.10
N THR A 739 -2.66 -62.46 -62.20
CA THR A 739 -2.02 -63.11 -61.05
C THR A 739 -0.88 -62.22 -60.52
N LEU A 740 -0.97 -61.82 -59.25
CA LEU A 740 0.05 -61.01 -58.56
C LEU A 740 0.92 -61.81 -57.59
N ASP A 741 0.64 -63.10 -57.41
CA ASP A 741 1.39 -64.00 -56.54
C ASP A 741 2.59 -64.59 -57.29
N PRO A 742 3.83 -64.23 -56.92
CA PRO A 742 5.04 -64.75 -57.57
C PRO A 742 5.16 -66.28 -57.49
N SER A 743 4.62 -66.90 -56.44
CA SER A 743 4.69 -68.35 -56.25
C SER A 743 3.80 -69.10 -57.24
N ALA A 744 2.58 -68.60 -57.49
CA ALA A 744 1.67 -69.13 -58.49
C ALA A 744 2.24 -69.03 -59.92
N VAL A 745 2.89 -67.90 -60.24
CA VAL A 745 3.59 -67.71 -61.53
C VAL A 745 4.75 -68.70 -61.67
N THR A 746 5.55 -68.87 -60.63
CA THR A 746 6.67 -69.84 -60.61
C THR A 746 6.17 -71.28 -60.77
N GLN A 747 5.06 -71.63 -60.12
CA GLN A 747 4.46 -72.97 -60.23
C GLN A 747 4.00 -73.27 -61.67
N ALA A 748 3.40 -72.29 -62.37
CA ALA A 748 3.06 -72.44 -63.77
C ALA A 748 4.30 -72.67 -64.65
N ALA A 749 5.41 -71.98 -64.38
CA ALA A 749 6.66 -72.18 -65.11
C ALA A 749 7.22 -73.60 -64.92
N ASN A 750 7.18 -74.09 -63.67
CA ASN A 750 7.61 -75.45 -63.33
C ASN A 750 6.72 -76.54 -63.96
N GLN A 751 5.42 -76.28 -64.10
CA GLN A 751 4.51 -77.22 -64.75
C GLN A 751 4.82 -77.40 -66.25
N VAL A 752 5.17 -76.30 -66.94
CA VAL A 752 5.62 -76.34 -68.33
C VAL A 752 6.90 -77.17 -68.46
N SER A 753 7.88 -76.93 -67.57
CA SER A 753 9.14 -77.67 -67.57
C SER A 753 8.95 -79.16 -67.29
N THR A 754 8.17 -79.50 -66.26
CA THR A 754 7.87 -80.89 -65.87
C THR A 754 7.18 -81.64 -67.01
N ASN A 755 6.17 -81.03 -67.63
CA ASN A 755 5.43 -81.69 -68.70
C ASN A 755 6.24 -81.78 -70.00
N LYS A 756 7.18 -80.86 -70.25
CA LYS A 756 8.17 -80.98 -71.33
C LYS A 756 9.07 -82.21 -71.14
N THR A 757 9.57 -82.43 -69.93
CA THR A 757 10.42 -83.59 -69.63
C THR A 757 9.66 -84.92 -69.64
N ALA A 758 8.34 -84.90 -69.46
CA ALA A 758 7.50 -86.11 -69.44
C ALA A 758 7.10 -86.62 -70.84
N LEU A 759 7.51 -85.94 -71.91
CA LEU A 759 7.29 -86.37 -73.30
C LEU A 759 8.10 -87.63 -73.61
N ASN A 760 7.43 -88.72 -73.96
CA ASN A 760 8.02 -90.06 -74.10
C ASN A 760 8.18 -90.54 -75.55
N GLY A 761 8.11 -89.65 -76.54
CA GLY A 761 8.19 -90.04 -77.95
C GLY A 761 9.48 -90.73 -78.35
N ALA A 762 10.61 -90.38 -77.74
CA ALA A 762 11.89 -91.06 -77.97
C ALA A 762 11.85 -92.54 -77.53
N GLN A 763 11.23 -92.82 -76.38
CA GLN A 763 11.05 -94.18 -75.89
C GLN A 763 10.09 -94.99 -76.77
N ASN A 764 8.99 -94.36 -77.21
CA ASN A 764 8.01 -94.99 -78.09
C ASN A 764 8.63 -95.39 -79.44
N LEU A 765 9.48 -94.52 -80.02
CA LEU A 765 10.23 -94.82 -81.23
C LEU A 765 11.17 -96.02 -81.05
N GLU A 766 11.94 -96.04 -79.96
CA GLU A 766 12.88 -97.12 -79.68
C GLU A 766 12.17 -98.47 -79.51
N ASN A 767 11.04 -98.49 -78.78
CA ASN A 767 10.22 -99.69 -78.64
C ASN A 767 9.73 -100.21 -80.01
N LYS A 768 9.30 -99.32 -80.90
CA LYS A 768 8.82 -99.71 -82.24
C LYS A 768 9.93 -100.25 -83.14
N LYS A 769 11.15 -99.72 -83.03
CA LYS A 769 12.33 -100.25 -83.74
C LYS A 769 12.63 -101.67 -83.32
N GLN A 770 12.59 -101.96 -82.02
CA GLN A 770 12.83 -103.30 -81.48
C GLN A 770 11.77 -104.29 -81.96
N GLU A 771 10.48 -103.93 -81.88
CA GLU A 771 9.37 -104.75 -82.37
C GLU A 771 9.54 -105.10 -83.87
N THR A 772 9.88 -104.10 -84.69
CA THR A 772 9.98 -104.30 -86.15
C THR A 772 11.20 -105.12 -86.55
N THR A 773 12.33 -104.93 -85.86
CA THR A 773 13.54 -105.77 -86.02
C THR A 773 13.22 -107.23 -85.69
N ALA A 774 12.46 -107.48 -84.62
CA ALA A 774 12.02 -108.82 -84.27
C ALA A 774 11.12 -109.44 -85.37
N ASN A 775 10.19 -108.66 -85.93
CA ASN A 775 9.32 -109.11 -87.02
C ASN A 775 10.10 -109.46 -88.30
N ILE A 776 11.06 -108.63 -88.73
CA ILE A 776 11.88 -108.88 -89.92
C ILE A 776 12.66 -110.19 -89.78
N ASN A 777 13.21 -110.45 -88.59
CA ASN A 777 13.97 -111.67 -88.34
C ASN A 777 13.13 -112.95 -88.43
N GLN A 778 11.81 -112.87 -88.21
CA GLN A 778 10.88 -114.01 -88.27
C GLN A 778 10.40 -114.35 -89.69
N LEU A 779 10.61 -113.48 -90.68
CA LEU A 779 10.23 -113.75 -92.08
C LEU A 779 11.03 -114.95 -92.64
N SER A 780 10.35 -115.96 -93.20
CA SER A 780 10.91 -117.29 -93.40
C SER A 780 11.60 -117.50 -94.76
N HIS A 781 11.33 -116.65 -95.75
CA HIS A 781 11.81 -116.80 -97.12
C HIS A 781 12.96 -115.85 -97.45
N LEU A 782 13.10 -114.74 -96.71
CA LEU A 782 14.24 -113.84 -96.82
C LEU A 782 15.55 -114.51 -96.43
N ASN A 783 16.62 -114.23 -97.19
CA ASN A 783 17.98 -114.62 -96.85
C ASN A 783 18.61 -113.66 -95.82
N ASN A 784 19.74 -114.07 -95.22
CA ASN A 784 20.39 -113.31 -94.17
C ASN A 784 20.80 -111.88 -94.60
N ALA A 785 21.24 -111.70 -95.85
CA ALA A 785 21.67 -110.40 -96.36
C ALA A 785 20.50 -109.42 -96.52
N GLN A 786 19.33 -109.90 -96.97
CA GLN A 786 18.10 -109.12 -97.04
C GLN A 786 17.60 -108.72 -95.64
N LYS A 787 17.61 -109.65 -94.67
CA LYS A 787 17.24 -109.36 -93.27
C LYS A 787 18.14 -108.29 -92.64
N GLN A 788 19.44 -108.35 -92.88
CA GLN A 788 20.41 -107.39 -92.33
C GLN A 788 20.19 -105.96 -92.85
N ASP A 789 19.96 -105.79 -94.15
CA ASP A 789 19.69 -104.47 -94.75
C ASP A 789 18.38 -103.86 -94.21
N LEU A 790 17.32 -104.67 -94.13
CA LEU A 790 16.04 -104.25 -93.59
C LEU A 790 16.13 -103.88 -92.10
N ASN A 791 16.85 -104.66 -91.29
CA ASN A 791 17.09 -104.31 -89.88
C ASN A 791 17.88 -102.99 -89.73
N THR A 792 18.86 -102.74 -90.61
CA THR A 792 19.62 -101.48 -90.61
C THR A 792 18.74 -100.27 -90.92
N GLN A 793 17.81 -100.41 -91.87
CA GLN A 793 16.82 -99.38 -92.20
C GLN A 793 15.88 -99.09 -91.01
N VAL A 794 15.52 -100.11 -90.21
CA VAL A 794 14.75 -99.92 -88.96
C VAL A 794 15.55 -99.17 -87.91
N THR A 795 16.81 -99.55 -87.64
CA THR A 795 17.65 -98.88 -86.64
C THR A 795 17.83 -97.39 -86.93
N ASN A 796 17.97 -97.02 -88.21
CA ASN A 796 18.17 -95.63 -88.63
C ASN A 796 16.89 -94.81 -88.82
N ALA A 797 15.71 -95.40 -88.60
CA ALA A 797 14.45 -94.69 -88.79
C ALA A 797 14.29 -93.54 -87.77
N PRO A 798 14.01 -92.30 -88.21
CA PRO A 798 13.95 -91.13 -87.33
C PRO A 798 12.63 -91.00 -86.56
N ASN A 799 11.60 -91.78 -86.89
CA ASN A 799 10.28 -91.76 -86.27
C ASN A 799 9.52 -93.07 -86.52
N ILE A 800 8.40 -93.25 -85.82
CA ILE A 800 7.58 -94.47 -85.88
C ILE A 800 7.03 -94.72 -87.30
N ASN A 801 6.71 -93.66 -88.05
CA ASN A 801 6.19 -93.80 -89.42
C ASN A 801 7.22 -94.43 -90.36
N THR A 802 8.49 -94.00 -90.30
CA THR A 802 9.55 -94.60 -91.10
C THR A 802 9.81 -96.05 -90.71
N VAL A 803 9.76 -96.40 -89.41
CA VAL A 803 9.86 -97.80 -88.94
C VAL A 803 8.76 -98.67 -89.57
N ASN A 804 7.52 -98.18 -89.59
CA ASN A 804 6.39 -98.92 -90.19
C ASN A 804 6.55 -99.13 -91.71
N GLN A 805 7.12 -98.17 -92.44
CA GLN A 805 7.37 -98.33 -93.88
C GLN A 805 8.39 -99.44 -94.17
N VAL A 806 9.44 -99.56 -93.36
CA VAL A 806 10.44 -100.63 -93.50
C VAL A 806 9.83 -102.00 -93.20
N LYS A 807 8.92 -102.08 -92.21
CA LYS A 807 8.15 -103.31 -91.92
C LYS A 807 7.42 -103.81 -93.17
N THR A 808 6.65 -102.95 -93.83
CA THR A 808 5.88 -103.33 -95.03
C THR A 808 6.79 -103.76 -96.18
N LYS A 809 7.93 -103.08 -96.37
CA LYS A 809 8.92 -103.45 -97.39
C LYS A 809 9.52 -104.84 -97.15
N ALA A 810 9.75 -105.21 -95.89
CA ALA A 810 10.25 -106.53 -95.53
C ALA A 810 9.25 -107.65 -95.87
N GLU A 811 7.97 -107.45 -95.51
CA GLU A 811 6.89 -108.42 -95.78
C GLU A 811 6.69 -108.66 -97.29
N GLN A 812 6.77 -107.61 -98.13
CA GLN A 812 6.63 -107.72 -99.58
C GLN A 812 7.81 -108.46 -100.24
N LEU A 813 9.02 -108.24 -99.74
CA LEU A 813 10.21 -108.93 -100.24
C LEU A 813 10.15 -110.43 -99.91
N ASP A 814 9.66 -110.79 -98.72
CA ASP A 814 9.51 -112.18 -98.29
C ASP A 814 8.55 -112.96 -99.20
N GLN A 815 7.42 -112.34 -99.57
CA GLN A 815 6.45 -112.92 -100.52
C GLN A 815 7.03 -113.11 -101.94
N ALA A 816 7.92 -112.23 -102.39
CA ALA A 816 8.60 -112.41 -103.68
C ALA A 816 9.58 -113.60 -103.63
N MET A 817 10.30 -113.76 -102.52
CA MET A 817 11.22 -114.88 -102.30
C MET A 817 10.50 -116.22 -102.27
N GLU A 818 9.34 -116.28 -101.60
CA GLU A 818 8.47 -117.47 -101.59
C GLU A 818 8.10 -117.92 -103.02
N ARG A 819 7.69 -116.97 -103.88
CA ARG A 819 7.33 -117.28 -105.27
C ARG A 819 8.51 -117.79 -106.09
N LEU A 820 9.71 -117.24 -105.88
CA LEU A 820 10.94 -117.71 -106.55
C LEU A 820 11.30 -119.14 -106.13
N ILE A 821 11.19 -119.45 -104.83
CA ILE A 821 11.41 -120.79 -104.28
C ILE A 821 10.47 -121.80 -104.95
N ASN A 822 9.17 -121.48 -105.04
CA ASN A 822 8.17 -122.36 -105.65
C ASN A 822 8.40 -122.56 -107.16
N GLY A 823 8.85 -121.53 -107.88
CA GLY A 823 9.03 -121.58 -109.34
C GLY A 823 10.12 -122.52 -109.86
N ILE A 824 11.07 -122.93 -109.01
CA ILE A 824 12.12 -123.90 -109.35
C ILE A 824 11.90 -125.28 -108.72
N GLN A 825 10.76 -125.51 -108.06
CA GLN A 825 10.52 -126.72 -107.27
C GLN A 825 10.52 -128.00 -108.11
N ASP A 826 10.04 -127.94 -109.35
CA ASP A 826 9.94 -129.09 -110.25
C ASP A 826 11.16 -129.24 -111.19
N LYS A 827 12.27 -128.57 -110.88
CA LYS A 827 13.50 -128.59 -111.70
C LYS A 827 13.96 -130.01 -112.05
N ASP A 828 13.87 -130.94 -111.10
CA ASP A 828 14.37 -132.30 -111.25
C ASP A 828 13.45 -133.17 -112.12
N GLN A 829 12.14 -132.91 -112.09
CA GLN A 829 11.17 -133.58 -112.97
C GLN A 829 11.33 -133.11 -114.42
N VAL A 830 11.50 -131.80 -114.64
CA VAL A 830 11.68 -131.25 -115.98
C VAL A 830 12.92 -131.83 -116.66
N LYS A 831 14.05 -131.94 -115.93
CA LYS A 831 15.31 -132.48 -116.46
C LYS A 831 15.26 -133.96 -116.85
N GLN A 832 14.28 -134.72 -116.37
CA GLN A 832 14.10 -136.14 -116.70
C GLN A 832 13.12 -136.39 -117.86
N SER A 833 12.40 -135.36 -118.31
CA SER A 833 11.42 -135.50 -119.38
C SER A 833 12.08 -135.67 -120.76
N VAL A 834 11.43 -136.39 -121.67
CA VAL A 834 11.85 -136.50 -123.08
C VAL A 834 11.98 -135.11 -123.71
N ASN A 835 11.04 -134.22 -123.37
CA ASN A 835 11.08 -132.85 -123.84
C ASN A 835 12.33 -132.08 -123.40
N PHE A 836 13.02 -132.48 -122.32
CA PHE A 836 14.36 -132.02 -121.97
C PHE A 836 15.45 -132.88 -122.59
N THR A 837 15.43 -134.21 -122.45
CA THR A 837 16.56 -135.09 -122.82
C THR A 837 16.86 -135.11 -124.32
N ASP A 838 15.83 -135.06 -125.17
CA ASP A 838 15.99 -135.03 -126.64
C ASP A 838 16.03 -133.58 -127.18
N ALA A 839 15.86 -132.58 -126.30
CA ALA A 839 15.93 -131.16 -126.66
C ALA A 839 17.29 -130.78 -127.24
N ASP A 840 17.35 -129.60 -127.85
CA ASP A 840 18.63 -129.05 -128.28
C ASP A 840 19.52 -128.73 -127.06
N PRO A 841 20.83 -129.07 -127.11
CA PRO A 841 21.74 -128.88 -125.98
C PRO A 841 21.75 -127.44 -125.43
N GLU A 842 21.67 -126.44 -126.30
CA GLU A 842 21.66 -125.02 -125.90
C GLU A 842 20.44 -124.66 -125.03
N LYS A 843 19.29 -125.27 -125.29
CA LYS A 843 18.05 -125.02 -124.53
C LYS A 843 18.08 -125.71 -123.16
N GLN A 844 18.72 -126.88 -123.07
CA GLN A 844 18.99 -127.54 -121.80
C GLN A 844 19.91 -126.68 -120.92
N THR A 845 20.98 -126.11 -121.49
CA THR A 845 21.91 -125.22 -120.79
C THR A 845 21.23 -123.94 -120.30
N ALA A 846 20.39 -123.31 -121.13
CA ALA A 846 19.67 -122.10 -120.75
C ALA A 846 18.75 -122.30 -119.53
N TYR A 847 18.01 -123.41 -119.49
CA TYR A 847 17.17 -123.76 -118.34
C TYR A 847 18.00 -124.06 -117.09
N ASN A 848 19.11 -124.80 -117.23
CA ASN A 848 20.02 -125.07 -116.12
C ASN A 848 20.58 -123.78 -115.50
N ASN A 849 21.04 -122.84 -116.32
CA ASN A 849 21.60 -121.57 -115.83
C ASN A 849 20.55 -120.71 -115.10
N ALA A 850 19.33 -120.66 -115.60
CA ALA A 850 18.23 -119.92 -114.97
C ALA A 850 17.89 -120.48 -113.59
N VAL A 851 17.84 -121.82 -113.46
CA VAL A 851 17.64 -122.48 -112.17
C VAL A 851 18.79 -122.19 -111.20
N THR A 852 20.04 -122.25 -111.65
CA THR A 852 21.20 -121.92 -110.79
C THR A 852 21.21 -120.46 -110.33
N ALA A 853 20.81 -119.52 -111.18
CA ALA A 853 20.68 -118.11 -110.79
C ALA A 853 19.59 -117.91 -109.71
N ALA A 854 18.46 -118.60 -109.84
CA ALA A 854 17.42 -118.61 -108.82
C ALA A 854 17.91 -119.25 -107.50
N GLU A 855 18.64 -120.37 -107.57
CA GLU A 855 19.26 -121.04 -106.41
C GLU A 855 20.22 -120.12 -105.62
N ASN A 856 20.99 -119.28 -106.33
CA ASN A 856 21.90 -118.30 -105.70
C ASN A 856 21.17 -117.16 -104.98
N ILE A 857 19.94 -116.84 -105.35
CA ILE A 857 19.14 -115.81 -104.66
C ILE A 857 18.47 -116.40 -103.42
N ILE A 858 17.87 -117.59 -103.55
CA ILE A 858 17.10 -118.22 -102.47
C ILE A 858 17.95 -118.86 -101.37
N ASN A 859 19.27 -119.01 -101.57
CA ASN A 859 20.15 -119.61 -100.56
C ASN A 859 20.07 -118.81 -99.25
N GLN A 860 19.54 -119.42 -98.18
CA GLN A 860 19.29 -118.69 -96.93
C GLN A 860 20.56 -118.15 -96.26
N ALA A 861 21.68 -118.85 -96.37
CA ALA A 861 22.93 -118.49 -95.70
C ALA A 861 23.77 -117.50 -96.51
N ASN A 862 23.90 -117.73 -97.82
CA ASN A 862 24.83 -117.03 -98.71
C ASN A 862 24.14 -116.38 -99.93
N GLY A 863 22.81 -116.24 -99.88
CA GLY A 863 22.04 -115.64 -100.96
C GLY A 863 22.41 -114.19 -101.17
N THR A 864 22.38 -113.74 -102.43
CA THR A 864 22.59 -112.32 -102.75
C THR A 864 21.51 -111.44 -102.12
N ASN A 865 21.84 -110.22 -101.67
CA ASN A 865 20.85 -109.23 -101.20
C ASN A 865 20.02 -108.66 -102.37
N ALA A 866 19.21 -109.52 -102.99
CA ALA A 866 18.35 -109.15 -104.09
C ALA A 866 17.13 -108.38 -103.54
N ASN A 867 16.80 -107.26 -104.16
CA ASN A 867 15.55 -106.56 -103.87
C ASN A 867 14.35 -107.26 -104.55
N GLN A 868 13.13 -106.80 -104.26
CA GLN A 868 11.91 -107.46 -104.70
C GLN A 868 11.86 -107.65 -106.22
N SER A 869 12.23 -106.62 -106.98
CA SER A 869 12.23 -106.67 -108.45
C SER A 869 13.26 -107.65 -109.01
N GLN A 870 14.42 -107.77 -108.37
CA GLN A 870 15.47 -108.72 -108.79
C GLN A 870 15.04 -110.17 -108.53
N VAL A 871 14.36 -110.43 -107.41
CA VAL A 871 13.80 -111.75 -107.09
C VAL A 871 12.72 -112.16 -108.12
N GLU A 872 11.82 -111.24 -108.46
CA GLU A 872 10.77 -111.48 -109.45
C GLU A 872 11.34 -111.71 -110.88
N ALA A 873 12.40 -111.00 -111.25
CA ALA A 873 13.06 -111.18 -112.55
C ALA A 873 13.69 -112.58 -112.71
N ALA A 874 14.29 -113.12 -111.64
CA ALA A 874 14.87 -114.46 -111.65
C ALA A 874 13.78 -115.54 -111.87
N LEU A 875 12.63 -115.39 -111.24
CA LEU A 875 11.49 -116.31 -111.39
C LEU A 875 10.97 -116.33 -112.84
N SER A 876 10.87 -115.15 -113.46
CA SER A 876 10.46 -115.06 -114.86
C SER A 876 11.43 -115.78 -115.80
N THR A 877 12.73 -115.67 -115.54
CA THR A 877 13.77 -116.29 -116.39
C THR A 877 13.71 -117.82 -116.34
N VAL A 878 13.51 -118.39 -115.15
CA VAL A 878 13.29 -119.83 -114.96
C VAL A 878 12.07 -120.31 -115.76
N THR A 879 10.97 -119.58 -115.68
CA THR A 879 9.71 -119.97 -116.33
C THR A 879 9.84 -119.98 -117.85
N THR A 880 10.46 -118.95 -118.44
CA THR A 880 10.60 -118.84 -119.90
C THR A 880 11.55 -119.90 -120.48
N THR A 881 12.68 -120.15 -119.82
CA THR A 881 13.66 -121.15 -120.29
C THR A 881 13.13 -122.57 -120.22
N LYS A 882 12.29 -122.88 -119.22
CA LYS A 882 11.57 -124.16 -119.10
C LYS A 882 10.64 -124.42 -120.28
N GLN A 883 9.88 -123.42 -120.72
CA GLN A 883 8.94 -123.53 -121.82
C GLN A 883 9.61 -123.74 -123.19
N ALA A 884 10.89 -123.36 -123.32
CA ALA A 884 11.61 -123.42 -124.59
C ALA A 884 12.07 -124.84 -124.98
N LEU A 885 12.09 -125.81 -124.07
CA LEU A 885 12.53 -127.19 -124.29
C LEU A 885 11.72 -127.90 -125.40
N ASN A 886 12.38 -128.64 -126.29
CA ASN A 886 11.80 -129.08 -127.58
C ASN A 886 12.05 -130.56 -127.97
N GLY A 887 12.40 -131.43 -127.02
CA GLY A 887 12.72 -132.84 -127.31
C GLY A 887 11.57 -133.61 -127.98
N ASP A 888 10.33 -133.39 -127.57
CA ASP A 888 9.17 -134.12 -128.12
C ASP A 888 8.95 -133.83 -129.62
N ARG A 889 9.28 -132.61 -130.05
CA ARG A 889 9.18 -132.21 -131.46
C ARG A 889 10.18 -132.95 -132.34
N LYS A 890 11.39 -133.21 -131.84
CA LYS A 890 12.45 -133.88 -132.62
C LYS A 890 12.15 -135.36 -132.89
N VAL A 891 11.49 -136.05 -131.96
CA VAL A 891 10.99 -137.41 -132.17
C VAL A 891 9.99 -137.47 -133.33
N THR A 892 9.12 -136.46 -133.43
CA THR A 892 8.12 -136.36 -134.50
C THR A 892 8.77 -136.15 -135.86
N ASP A 893 9.77 -135.27 -135.97
CA ASP A 893 10.49 -135.00 -137.22
C ASP A 893 11.25 -136.24 -137.73
N ALA A 894 11.84 -137.04 -136.81
CA ALA A 894 12.53 -138.27 -137.17
C ALA A 894 11.60 -139.31 -137.83
N LYS A 895 10.39 -139.50 -137.30
CA LYS A 895 9.38 -140.45 -137.86
C LYS A 895 9.03 -140.14 -139.31
N ASN A 896 8.89 -138.86 -139.63
CA ASN A 896 8.53 -138.41 -140.96
C ASN A 896 9.63 -138.74 -141.99
N ASN A 897 10.90 -138.49 -141.65
CA ASN A 897 12.03 -138.78 -142.53
C ASN A 897 12.21 -140.29 -142.81
N ALA A 898 11.99 -141.15 -141.81
CA ALA A 898 12.09 -142.60 -141.97
C ALA A 898 11.01 -143.17 -142.91
N ASN A 899 9.76 -142.72 -142.77
CA ASN A 899 8.67 -143.12 -143.68
C ASN A 899 8.93 -142.69 -145.14
N GLN A 900 9.60 -141.55 -145.34
CA GLN A 900 9.95 -141.07 -146.68
C GLN A 900 11.01 -141.96 -147.34
N THR A 901 12.02 -142.41 -146.58
CA THR A 901 13.06 -143.34 -147.03
C THR A 901 12.51 -144.73 -147.38
N LEU A 902 11.46 -145.19 -146.69
CA LEU A 902 10.83 -146.49 -146.96
C LEU A 902 10.15 -146.53 -148.33
N SER A 903 9.64 -145.38 -148.79
CA SER A 903 8.91 -145.28 -150.04
C SER A 903 9.76 -145.58 -151.28
N THR A 904 11.07 -145.30 -151.22
CA THR A 904 12.04 -145.42 -152.35
C THR A 904 12.63 -146.83 -152.52
N LEU A 905 12.17 -147.81 -151.75
CA LEU A 905 12.66 -149.20 -151.81
C LEU A 905 11.86 -150.01 -152.84
N ASP A 906 12.43 -150.21 -154.03
CA ASP A 906 11.68 -150.62 -155.22
C ASP A 906 11.55 -152.13 -155.45
N ASN A 907 12.21 -152.97 -154.66
CA ASN A 907 12.19 -154.43 -154.80
C ASN A 907 11.22 -155.09 -153.81
N LEU A 908 10.97 -154.49 -152.64
CA LEU A 908 10.00 -154.98 -151.65
C LEU A 908 8.57 -155.09 -152.21
N ASN A 909 7.84 -156.13 -151.78
CA ASN A 909 6.41 -156.25 -152.05
C ASN A 909 5.58 -155.40 -151.08
N ASN A 910 4.30 -155.21 -151.39
CA ASN A 910 3.43 -154.32 -150.60
C ASN A 910 3.27 -154.79 -149.15
N ALA A 911 3.27 -156.10 -148.90
CA ALA A 911 3.13 -156.66 -147.56
C ALA A 911 4.38 -156.38 -146.68
N GLN A 912 5.58 -156.44 -147.27
CA GLN A 912 6.84 -156.09 -146.60
C GLN A 912 6.94 -154.59 -146.29
N LYS A 913 6.56 -153.70 -147.24
CA LYS A 913 6.51 -152.24 -146.99
C LYS A 913 5.52 -151.90 -145.86
N GLY A 914 4.35 -152.53 -145.83
CA GLY A 914 3.34 -152.28 -144.79
C GLY A 914 3.80 -152.58 -143.36
N ALA A 915 4.58 -153.66 -143.17
CA ALA A 915 5.09 -154.03 -141.84
C ALA A 915 6.11 -153.02 -141.29
N VAL A 916 7.00 -152.49 -142.14
CA VAL A 916 8.02 -151.51 -141.72
C VAL A 916 7.38 -150.18 -141.31
N THR A 917 6.37 -149.70 -142.05
CA THR A 917 5.62 -148.48 -141.70
C THR A 917 5.02 -148.57 -140.29
N GLY A 918 4.54 -149.76 -139.89
CA GLY A 918 3.99 -150.00 -138.55
C GLY A 918 5.02 -149.82 -137.43
N ASN A 919 6.28 -150.21 -137.68
CA ASN A 919 7.36 -150.08 -136.70
C ASN A 919 7.85 -148.64 -136.54
N ILE A 920 7.96 -147.88 -137.64
CA ILE A 920 8.36 -146.46 -137.61
C ILE A 920 7.36 -145.62 -136.78
N ASN A 921 6.06 -145.88 -136.93
CA ASN A 921 5.03 -145.10 -136.23
C ASN A 921 5.00 -145.34 -134.70
N GLN A 922 5.43 -146.52 -134.23
CA GLN A 922 5.40 -146.89 -132.81
C GLN A 922 6.64 -146.44 -132.00
N ALA A 923 7.70 -145.92 -132.63
CA ALA A 923 8.89 -145.45 -131.93
C ALA A 923 8.60 -144.25 -131.01
N HIS A 924 9.20 -144.16 -129.83
CA HIS A 924 9.02 -143.06 -128.87
C HIS A 924 10.24 -142.15 -128.76
N THR A 925 11.35 -142.54 -129.36
CA THR A 925 12.60 -141.76 -129.43
C THR A 925 13.08 -141.65 -130.87
N VAL A 926 13.95 -140.67 -131.14
CA VAL A 926 14.61 -140.54 -132.45
C VAL A 926 15.43 -141.80 -132.80
N ALA A 927 15.99 -142.48 -131.79
CA ALA A 927 16.81 -143.69 -131.97
C ALA A 927 16.00 -144.90 -132.48
N GLU A 928 14.83 -145.15 -131.91
CA GLU A 928 13.96 -146.27 -132.30
C GLU A 928 13.44 -146.14 -133.74
N VAL A 929 13.17 -144.91 -134.19
CA VAL A 929 12.76 -144.62 -135.58
C VAL A 929 13.85 -145.02 -136.58
N THR A 930 15.10 -144.74 -136.25
CA THR A 930 16.26 -144.96 -137.13
C THR A 930 16.52 -146.44 -137.37
N GLN A 931 16.29 -147.29 -136.36
CA GLN A 931 16.50 -148.73 -136.47
C GLN A 931 15.48 -149.42 -137.40
N ALA A 932 14.22 -148.97 -137.38
CA ALA A 932 13.15 -149.57 -138.17
C ALA A 932 13.37 -149.44 -139.70
N ILE A 933 13.95 -148.32 -140.15
CA ILE A 933 14.16 -148.07 -141.57
C ILE A 933 15.35 -148.84 -142.16
N GLN A 934 16.38 -149.11 -141.34
CA GLN A 934 17.59 -149.80 -141.79
C GLN A 934 17.31 -151.26 -142.16
N THR A 935 16.51 -151.97 -141.36
CA THR A 935 16.09 -153.36 -141.63
C THR A 935 15.32 -153.49 -142.94
N ALA A 936 14.57 -152.45 -143.34
CA ALA A 936 13.80 -152.43 -144.57
C ALA A 936 14.68 -152.36 -145.82
N GLN A 937 15.78 -151.60 -145.76
CA GLN A 937 16.73 -151.44 -146.86
C GLN A 937 17.46 -152.77 -147.18
N GLU A 938 17.77 -153.56 -146.16
CA GLU A 938 18.42 -154.87 -146.33
C GLU A 938 17.48 -155.90 -146.99
N LEU A 939 16.22 -155.92 -146.56
CA LEU A 939 15.19 -156.78 -147.15
C LEU A 939 14.92 -156.43 -148.62
N ASN A 940 14.99 -155.14 -148.95
CA ASN A 940 14.85 -154.65 -150.33
C ASN A 940 15.97 -155.16 -151.24
N THR A 941 17.18 -155.31 -150.73
CA THR A 941 18.32 -155.78 -151.53
C THR A 941 18.15 -157.26 -151.92
N ALA A 942 17.74 -158.11 -150.98
CA ALA A 942 17.54 -159.55 -151.25
C ALA A 942 16.42 -159.83 -152.28
N MET A 943 15.34 -159.05 -152.23
CA MET A 943 14.26 -159.13 -153.22
C MET A 943 14.72 -158.77 -154.64
N GLY A 944 15.70 -157.87 -154.77
CA GLY A 944 16.32 -157.54 -156.06
C GLY A 944 17.08 -158.73 -156.66
N ASN A 945 17.87 -159.42 -155.84
CA ASN A 945 18.69 -160.55 -156.30
C ASN A 945 17.84 -161.75 -156.77
N LEU A 946 16.73 -162.05 -156.06
CA LEU A 946 15.77 -163.08 -156.46
C LEU A 946 15.15 -162.78 -157.83
N LYS A 947 14.93 -161.51 -158.15
CA LYS A 947 14.40 -161.06 -159.44
C LYS A 947 15.41 -161.31 -160.56
N ASP A 948 16.68 -161.01 -160.32
CA ASP A 948 17.72 -161.13 -161.34
C ASP A 948 18.01 -162.59 -161.73
N SER A 949 17.85 -163.56 -160.81
CA SER A 949 18.06 -165.00 -161.10
C SER A 949 17.04 -165.63 -162.06
N LEU A 950 15.98 -164.91 -162.41
CA LEU A 950 14.94 -165.35 -163.33
C LEU A 950 15.09 -164.74 -164.73
N ASN A 951 16.05 -163.83 -164.96
CA ASN A 951 16.14 -163.07 -166.22
C ASN A 951 16.45 -163.93 -167.45
N ASP A 952 17.18 -165.02 -167.27
CA ASP A 952 17.56 -165.93 -168.35
C ASP A 952 16.66 -167.18 -168.41
N LYS A 953 15.52 -167.16 -167.69
CA LYS A 953 14.47 -168.17 -167.66
C LYS A 953 14.05 -168.60 -169.06
N ASP A 954 13.64 -167.65 -169.90
CA ASP A 954 13.05 -167.96 -171.21
C ASP A 954 14.07 -168.59 -172.15
N THR A 955 15.32 -168.12 -172.07
CA THR A 955 16.47 -168.69 -172.79
C THR A 955 16.76 -170.13 -172.31
N THR A 956 16.63 -170.38 -171.01
CA THR A 956 16.86 -171.70 -170.40
C THR A 956 15.79 -172.70 -170.81
N LEU A 957 14.51 -172.32 -170.73
CA LEU A 957 13.35 -173.14 -171.10
C LEU A 957 13.29 -173.46 -172.60
N GLY A 958 13.73 -172.54 -173.45
CA GLY A 958 13.77 -172.72 -174.90
C GLY A 958 14.96 -173.55 -175.43
N SER A 959 15.92 -173.88 -174.57
CA SER A 959 17.14 -174.56 -174.99
C SER A 959 16.90 -176.04 -175.33
N GLN A 960 17.69 -176.58 -176.27
CA GLN A 960 17.75 -178.03 -176.53
C GLN A 960 18.10 -178.81 -175.24
N ASN A 961 18.94 -178.21 -174.38
CA ASN A 961 19.31 -178.79 -173.09
C ASN A 961 18.12 -178.91 -172.12
N PHE A 962 17.09 -178.04 -172.23
CA PHE A 962 15.80 -178.25 -171.59
C PHE A 962 14.94 -179.21 -172.40
N ALA A 963 14.83 -179.10 -173.73
CA ALA A 963 13.92 -179.89 -174.58
C ALA A 963 14.12 -181.41 -174.49
N ASP A 964 15.37 -181.89 -174.44
CA ASP A 964 15.70 -183.32 -174.39
C ASP A 964 16.02 -183.83 -172.97
N ALA A 965 15.89 -182.95 -171.96
CA ALA A 965 16.12 -183.30 -170.56
C ALA A 965 15.01 -184.19 -169.99
N ASP A 966 15.41 -184.97 -168.98
CA ASP A 966 14.51 -185.93 -168.34
C ASP A 966 13.29 -185.21 -167.73
N PRO A 967 12.08 -185.82 -167.83
CA PRO A 967 10.83 -185.21 -167.39
C PRO A 967 10.86 -184.67 -165.95
N GLU A 968 11.58 -185.34 -165.05
CA GLU A 968 11.69 -184.96 -163.64
C GLU A 968 12.46 -183.64 -163.42
N LYS A 969 13.55 -183.41 -164.15
CA LYS A 969 14.38 -182.21 -163.97
C LYS A 969 13.73 -180.94 -164.55
N LYS A 970 12.91 -181.09 -165.60
CA LYS A 970 12.07 -180.01 -166.14
C LYS A 970 11.06 -179.51 -165.13
N ASN A 971 10.37 -180.43 -164.45
CA ASN A 971 9.38 -180.08 -163.45
C ASN A 971 10.04 -179.35 -162.27
N ALA A 972 11.21 -179.81 -161.82
CA ALA A 972 11.93 -179.17 -160.71
C ALA A 972 12.31 -177.71 -161.01
N TYR A 973 12.82 -177.41 -162.22
CA TYR A 973 13.13 -176.03 -162.61
C TYR A 973 11.87 -175.16 -162.74
N ASN A 974 10.81 -175.68 -163.38
CA ASN A 974 9.54 -174.97 -163.51
C ASN A 974 8.90 -174.63 -162.16
N GLU A 975 9.03 -175.53 -161.19
CA GLU A 975 8.48 -175.34 -159.85
C GLU A 975 9.28 -174.31 -159.04
N ALA A 976 10.62 -174.33 -159.15
CA ALA A 976 11.48 -173.31 -158.54
C ALA A 976 11.19 -171.90 -159.09
N ILE A 977 10.98 -171.78 -160.40
CA ILE A 977 10.60 -170.53 -161.07
C ILE A 977 9.25 -170.02 -160.55
N ARG A 978 8.22 -170.87 -160.51
CA ARG A 978 6.90 -170.49 -159.98
C ARG A 978 6.98 -169.96 -158.55
N ASN A 979 7.83 -170.56 -157.72
CA ASN A 979 7.94 -170.18 -156.32
C ASN A 979 8.64 -168.81 -156.17
N ALA A 980 9.73 -168.60 -156.92
CA ALA A 980 10.40 -167.31 -156.99
C ALA A 980 9.49 -166.20 -157.57
N GLU A 981 8.73 -166.49 -158.62
CA GLU A 981 7.73 -165.58 -159.21
C GLU A 981 6.62 -165.21 -158.22
N LYS A 982 6.22 -166.15 -157.35
CA LYS A 982 5.20 -165.92 -156.32
C LYS A 982 5.69 -164.97 -155.22
N ILE A 983 6.96 -165.07 -154.83
CA ILE A 983 7.58 -164.19 -153.82
C ILE A 983 7.80 -162.78 -154.39
N LEU A 984 8.29 -162.68 -155.63
CA LEU A 984 8.56 -161.41 -156.31
C LEU A 984 7.30 -160.66 -156.75
N ASN A 985 6.15 -161.32 -156.74
CA ASN A 985 4.91 -160.71 -157.19
C ASN A 985 4.58 -159.48 -156.33
N LYS A 986 4.58 -158.30 -156.97
CA LYS A 986 4.37 -157.01 -156.29
C LYS A 986 3.02 -156.88 -155.60
N SER A 987 1.97 -157.47 -156.19
CA SER A 987 0.60 -157.32 -155.71
C SER A 987 0.14 -158.50 -154.86
N THR A 988 0.65 -159.71 -155.10
CA THR A 988 0.18 -160.94 -154.43
C THR A 988 1.25 -161.71 -153.66
N GLY A 989 2.50 -161.24 -153.65
CA GLY A 989 3.58 -161.83 -152.86
C GLY A 989 3.40 -161.60 -151.36
N THR A 990 3.63 -162.65 -150.56
CA THR A 990 3.48 -162.63 -149.10
C THR A 990 4.63 -161.89 -148.40
N ASN A 991 4.41 -161.39 -147.18
CA ASN A 991 5.48 -160.79 -146.35
C ASN A 991 6.44 -161.87 -145.87
N VAL A 992 7.40 -162.23 -146.72
CA VAL A 992 8.45 -163.20 -146.41
C VAL A 992 9.71 -162.47 -145.97
N PRO A 993 10.41 -162.98 -144.95
CA PRO A 993 11.64 -162.38 -144.47
C PRO A 993 12.82 -162.67 -145.43
N LYS A 994 13.90 -161.92 -145.26
CA LYS A 994 15.05 -161.84 -146.19
C LYS A 994 15.63 -163.23 -146.52
N ASP A 995 15.76 -164.06 -145.50
CA ASP A 995 16.25 -165.43 -145.52
C ASP A 995 15.41 -166.35 -146.43
N GLN A 996 14.09 -166.20 -146.47
CA GLN A 996 13.23 -166.99 -147.36
C GLN A 996 13.28 -166.50 -148.82
N VAL A 997 13.52 -165.21 -149.02
CA VAL A 997 13.72 -164.62 -150.35
C VAL A 997 15.00 -165.16 -151.00
N GLU A 998 16.09 -165.26 -150.24
CA GLU A 998 17.37 -165.80 -150.72
C GLU A 998 17.29 -167.31 -151.00
N ALA A 999 16.52 -168.07 -150.21
CA ALA A 999 16.33 -169.51 -150.42
C ALA A 999 15.66 -169.84 -151.77
N ALA A 1000 14.65 -169.06 -152.17
CA ALA A 1000 13.96 -169.25 -153.44
C ALA A 1000 14.87 -168.98 -154.66
N MET A 1001 15.79 -168.01 -154.53
CA MET A 1001 16.74 -167.63 -155.58
C MET A 1001 17.72 -168.78 -155.86
N ASN A 1002 18.27 -169.34 -154.79
CA ASN A 1002 19.20 -170.46 -154.89
C ASN A 1002 18.55 -171.70 -155.52
N GLN A 1003 17.26 -171.96 -155.24
CA GLN A 1003 16.53 -173.07 -155.82
C GLN A 1003 16.40 -172.97 -157.35
N VAL A 1004 16.14 -171.76 -157.88
CA VAL A 1004 16.06 -171.48 -159.32
C VAL A 1004 17.39 -171.76 -160.02
N ASN A 1005 18.49 -171.24 -159.46
CA ASN A 1005 19.82 -171.41 -160.05
C ASN A 1005 20.29 -172.87 -160.06
N THR A 1006 19.98 -173.63 -159.00
CA THR A 1006 20.43 -175.02 -158.86
C THR A 1006 19.69 -175.95 -159.83
N THR A 1007 18.37 -175.78 -159.94
CA THR A 1007 17.53 -176.62 -160.82
C THR A 1007 17.78 -176.32 -162.30
N LYS A 1008 18.13 -175.08 -162.65
CA LYS A 1008 18.61 -174.69 -163.97
C LYS A 1008 19.85 -175.47 -164.43
N ALA A 1009 20.86 -175.56 -163.56
CA ALA A 1009 22.12 -176.21 -163.89
C ALA A 1009 21.99 -177.73 -164.14
N ALA A 1010 20.88 -178.34 -163.69
CA ALA A 1010 20.69 -179.79 -163.73
C ALA A 1010 20.19 -180.36 -165.08
N LEU A 1011 19.73 -179.49 -166.00
CA LEU A 1011 19.17 -179.86 -167.30
C LEU A 1011 20.21 -180.61 -168.15
N ASN A 1012 19.83 -181.78 -168.69
CA ASN A 1012 20.75 -182.74 -169.31
C ASN A 1012 20.42 -183.09 -170.77
N GLY A 1013 19.54 -182.35 -171.43
CA GLY A 1013 19.12 -182.65 -172.79
C GLY A 1013 20.27 -182.73 -173.79
N SER A 1014 21.32 -181.94 -173.60
CA SER A 1014 22.53 -182.00 -174.45
C SER A 1014 23.26 -183.36 -174.37
N GLN A 1015 23.15 -184.09 -173.25
CA GLN A 1015 23.74 -185.43 -173.09
C GLN A 1015 22.85 -186.54 -173.66
N ASN A 1016 21.53 -186.33 -173.72
CA ASN A 1016 20.57 -187.34 -174.18
C ASN A 1016 20.54 -187.45 -175.72
N LEU A 1017 20.86 -186.38 -176.46
CA LEU A 1017 20.88 -186.36 -177.93
C LEU A 1017 22.09 -187.08 -178.55
N GLU A 1018 23.24 -187.11 -177.87
CA GLU A 1018 24.45 -187.84 -178.33
C GLU A 1018 24.32 -189.37 -178.25
N LYS A 1019 23.23 -189.91 -177.69
CA LYS A 1019 22.97 -191.36 -177.57
C LYS A 1019 21.92 -191.89 -178.55
N ALA A 1020 21.39 -191.04 -179.43
CA ALA A 1020 20.54 -191.39 -180.57
C ALA A 1020 21.35 -191.34 -181.87
#